data_AF-A0A8T2W3J8-F1
#
_entry.id   AF-A0A8T2W3J8-F1
#
_cell.length_a   1.000
_cell.length_b   1.000
_cell.length_c   1.000
_cell.angle_alpha   90.00
_cell.angle_beta   90.00
_cell.angle_gamma   90.00
#
_symmetry.space_group_name_H-M   'P 1'
#
loop_
_entity.id
_entity.type
_entity.pdbx_description
1 polymer ?
#
loop_
_entity_poly.entity_id
_entity_poly.type
_entity_poly.pdbx_seq_one_letter_code
_entity_poly.pdbx_strand_id
1 'polypeptide(L)'
;MNSSSASKINKVASSSQPPSRPNWILRSKDQEPLENPKLRLLCIPHAGSGAFVYHSWDGHLPDGVEVLPIEVPGRNTRRKEPPPTSISQFAKDCVDALGPEYLSDSSTVPYALFGHSLGAWMAYAIVQELQQRNSLVDGGDLKSKYKFPAALVVSGTRSPRLAGVEHDPDGVEMYTLDGPRFWEIFEKRYGKNPDLADPDVRDFFRPKLQADFKLGETYRPQKNMNVPLPCPLYVSCGAEDPRCIKKSVQAWQECVSGAENTCQVKYFSGGHHYLLNEEESKNAFLNYLSEDVLNRILENKKDILDDVLVPGTSSGSGGVEEAPILHQTIGNGGAAGVGGGGPGSIRSMSSDAGATVASGSSYAAIGAGGTTRQQRSGIGGAMNGSVGRFKGSLVDDGRSDRDDLDDTGQGDDGGACDVSKLDISGKIIVEQLTHLAKFSDDPNPAVTRILFTVNDIRARTYVKQLMHNAGLIVTEDALGSIFGTLPAADGDTAGEAVATGSHCDAIPLAGMYDGTVGVIGGIAALHSLQKAGFKPKKPLQVIFFTSEEPTRFGLSCIGSRGMAGALSSEDLAALRDINGTTFLDAAASAGSGAASEAEALQNARRTTSDLSYFLELHIEQGPELEEKKIPIGVVTAVAAPAAIRVSFHGEGGHAGGQLMFRRNDASLAAAELALAVEKAALSTGAIDTVATAGKWSIGPNAINSVPREATLEIDIRDVDEKRRDAVNKKIRDSAAAIAKKRKVKADISTVFSDPPATSDPAVVKAVSDTAAELNLKTLSMPSRAYHDTLFMAQIAPSGMVFIPCKNGWSHRPDEFASEEDIENGVRVLAGAMAKLAGDGSTEESEKKSDTDSIAVNDEL
;
A
#
# COMPACT_ATOMS: atom_id res chain seq x y z
N MET A 1 61.65 22.68 30.09
CA MET A 1 60.59 22.02 30.90
C MET A 1 59.23 22.42 30.34
N ASN A 2 58.42 21.41 30.01
CA ASN A 2 56.95 21.34 29.96
C ASN A 2 56.13 22.47 29.30
N SER A 3 55.81 22.21 28.02
CA SER A 3 54.44 22.07 27.48
C SER A 3 53.33 23.00 27.99
N SER A 4 52.87 23.85 27.08
CA SER A 4 51.60 24.59 27.15
C SER A 4 50.38 23.73 26.79
N SER A 5 49.20 24.31 27.10
CA SER A 5 47.92 24.20 26.37
C SER A 5 46.76 23.40 26.99
N ALA A 6 45.57 24.00 26.85
CA ALA A 6 44.22 23.45 27.06
C ALA A 6 43.75 23.16 28.50
N SER A 7 43.06 24.14 29.09
CA SER A 7 42.03 23.89 30.12
C SER A 7 40.75 24.68 29.81
N LYS A 8 39.79 24.04 29.15
CA LYS A 8 38.36 24.42 29.07
C LYS A 8 37.58 23.35 28.31
N ILE A 9 36.75 22.61 29.06
CA ILE A 9 35.49 21.91 28.70
C ILE A 9 35.21 21.00 29.89
N ASN A 10 34.05 21.14 30.53
CA ASN A 10 33.56 20.13 31.47
C ASN A 10 32.05 20.22 31.68
N LYS A 11 31.41 19.05 31.87
CA LYS A 11 29.97 18.82 32.14
C LYS A 11 28.96 19.19 31.04
N VAL A 12 28.81 18.27 30.10
CA VAL A 12 27.47 17.75 29.73
C VAL A 12 27.41 16.32 30.27
N ALA A 13 26.43 16.02 31.12
CA ALA A 13 26.20 14.66 31.62
C ALA A 13 25.10 14.00 30.78
N SER A 14 25.35 12.77 30.31
CA SER A 14 24.43 12.02 29.48
C SER A 14 23.27 11.43 30.30
N SER A 15 22.04 11.66 29.83
CA SER A 15 20.86 10.91 30.26
C SER A 15 20.17 10.28 29.04
N SER A 16 20.86 9.34 28.40
CA SER A 16 20.28 8.49 27.36
C SER A 16 19.30 7.50 28.01
N GLN A 17 18.01 7.63 27.73
CA GLN A 17 17.07 6.54 28.03
C GLN A 17 17.44 5.30 27.20
N PRO A 18 17.22 4.09 27.74
CA PRO A 18 17.38 2.88 26.97
C PRO A 18 16.30 2.84 25.87
N PRO A 19 16.57 2.16 24.76
CA PRO A 19 15.77 2.35 23.56
C PRO A 19 14.55 1.42 23.53
N SER A 20 13.50 1.82 22.80
CA SER A 20 12.30 0.98 22.62
C SER A 20 12.66 -0.40 22.06
N ARG A 21 12.22 -1.47 22.72
CA ARG A 21 12.33 -2.83 22.18
C ARG A 21 11.60 -2.91 20.82
N PRO A 22 12.07 -3.73 19.86
CA PRO A 22 11.32 -3.98 18.63
C PRO A 22 9.94 -4.53 18.97
N ASN A 23 8.91 -4.20 18.19
CA ASN A 23 7.59 -4.79 18.41
C ASN A 23 7.53 -6.17 17.76
N TRP A 24 7.68 -7.22 18.57
CA TRP A 24 7.67 -8.61 18.11
C TRP A 24 6.27 -9.18 17.89
N ILE A 25 5.22 -8.55 18.43
CA ILE A 25 3.83 -8.97 18.25
C ILE A 25 3.11 -7.98 17.34
N LEU A 26 2.58 -8.46 16.21
CA LEU A 26 1.66 -7.69 15.39
C LEU A 26 0.25 -7.83 15.99
N ARG A 27 -0.39 -6.69 16.30
CA ARG A 27 -1.82 -6.62 16.64
C ARG A 27 -2.53 -5.84 15.53
N SER A 28 -3.77 -6.21 15.21
CA SER A 28 -4.61 -5.39 14.32
C SER A 28 -4.92 -4.04 14.99
N LYS A 29 -5.22 -3.00 14.19
CA LYS A 29 -5.61 -1.67 14.70
C LYS A 29 -6.87 -1.71 15.57
N ASP A 30 -7.75 -2.69 15.32
CA ASP A 30 -9.03 -2.87 16.00
C ASP A 30 -8.98 -3.95 17.10
N GLN A 31 -7.81 -4.56 17.33
CA GLN A 31 -7.60 -5.66 18.28
C GLN A 31 -6.92 -5.15 19.55
N GLU A 32 -7.73 -4.61 20.46
CA GLU A 32 -7.29 -4.30 21.82
C GLU A 32 -6.77 -5.57 22.53
N PRO A 33 -5.71 -5.47 23.36
CA PRO A 33 -5.29 -6.59 24.20
C PRO A 33 -6.43 -7.04 25.12
N LEU A 34 -6.66 -8.35 25.22
CA LEU A 34 -7.65 -8.88 26.16
C LEU A 34 -7.25 -8.47 27.58
N GLU A 35 -8.16 -7.84 28.35
CA GLU A 35 -7.85 -7.34 29.70
C GLU A 35 -7.41 -8.44 30.66
N ASN A 36 -7.96 -9.65 30.50
CA ASN A 36 -7.70 -10.81 31.37
C ASN A 36 -7.59 -12.11 30.53
N PRO A 37 -6.47 -12.31 29.80
CA PRO A 37 -6.31 -13.50 28.96
C PRO A 37 -6.04 -14.73 29.84
N LYS A 38 -6.73 -15.84 29.55
CA LYS A 38 -6.59 -17.11 30.26
C LYS A 38 -5.43 -17.95 29.73
N LEU A 39 -5.14 -17.80 28.43
CA LEU A 39 -4.10 -18.46 27.64
C LEU A 39 -3.68 -17.52 26.48
N ARG A 40 -2.42 -17.61 26.06
CA ARG A 40 -1.88 -16.89 24.89
C ARG A 40 -1.42 -17.86 23.81
N LEU A 41 -1.71 -17.56 22.54
CA LEU A 41 -1.27 -18.38 21.40
C LEU A 41 -0.31 -17.58 20.52
N LEU A 42 0.99 -17.88 20.61
CA LEU A 42 2.02 -17.18 19.84
C LEU A 42 2.17 -17.84 18.46
N CYS A 43 1.77 -17.15 17.39
CA CYS A 43 1.68 -17.71 16.03
C CYS A 43 2.82 -17.22 15.12
N ILE A 44 3.57 -18.14 14.50
CA ILE A 44 4.73 -17.82 13.64
C ILE A 44 4.42 -18.11 12.17
N PRO A 45 4.56 -17.11 11.26
CA PRO A 45 4.17 -17.24 9.86
C PRO A 45 5.08 -18.17 9.05
N HIS A 46 4.58 -18.57 7.89
CA HIS A 46 5.27 -19.40 6.90
C HIS A 46 6.15 -18.54 5.97
N ALA A 47 6.97 -19.21 5.15
CA ALA A 47 7.78 -18.57 4.11
C ALA A 47 6.89 -17.72 3.16
N GLY A 48 7.41 -16.58 2.72
CA GLY A 48 6.69 -15.60 1.89
C GLY A 48 5.66 -14.73 2.62
N SER A 49 5.23 -15.12 3.82
CA SER A 49 4.13 -14.47 4.55
C SER A 49 4.61 -13.63 5.72
N GLY A 50 3.74 -12.80 6.28
CA GLY A 50 3.98 -12.01 7.50
C GLY A 50 2.96 -12.34 8.59
N ALA A 51 3.08 -11.72 9.76
CA ALA A 51 2.27 -12.08 10.93
C ALA A 51 0.74 -11.95 10.73
N PHE A 52 0.30 -11.09 9.79
CA PHE A 52 -1.12 -10.74 9.61
C PHE A 52 -2.05 -11.91 9.26
N VAL A 53 -1.55 -13.05 8.77
CA VAL A 53 -2.38 -14.21 8.39
C VAL A 53 -3.16 -14.82 9.55
N TYR A 54 -2.77 -14.51 10.79
CA TYR A 54 -3.41 -15.03 12.00
C TYR A 54 -4.49 -14.11 12.60
N HIS A 55 -4.66 -12.87 12.14
CA HIS A 55 -5.68 -11.94 12.69
C HIS A 55 -7.12 -12.45 12.56
N SER A 56 -7.40 -13.37 11.63
CA SER A 56 -8.74 -13.96 11.45
C SER A 56 -9.08 -15.06 12.47
N TRP A 57 -8.16 -15.40 13.37
CA TRP A 57 -8.31 -16.55 14.26
C TRP A 57 -9.00 -16.19 15.59
N ASP A 58 -8.92 -14.95 16.06
CA ASP A 58 -9.48 -14.55 17.37
C ASP A 58 -10.99 -14.80 17.51
N GLY A 59 -11.75 -14.77 16.40
CA GLY A 59 -13.19 -15.09 16.39
C GLY A 59 -13.53 -16.60 16.34
N HIS A 60 -12.53 -17.48 16.31
CA HIS A 60 -12.68 -18.94 16.14
C HIS A 60 -12.06 -19.77 17.27
N LEU A 61 -11.50 -19.13 18.30
CA LEU A 61 -10.82 -19.79 19.42
C LEU A 61 -11.59 -19.57 20.74
N PRO A 62 -11.31 -20.35 21.81
CA PRO A 62 -12.06 -20.28 23.07
C PRO A 62 -11.98 -18.93 23.79
N ASP A 63 -13.05 -18.59 24.51
CA ASP A 63 -13.17 -17.37 25.31
C ASP A 63 -11.98 -17.15 26.27
N GLY A 64 -11.18 -16.13 25.98
CA GLY A 64 -10.00 -15.76 26.77
C GLY A 64 -8.68 -16.33 26.25
N VAL A 65 -8.65 -16.92 25.05
CA VAL A 65 -7.39 -17.10 24.29
C VAL A 65 -7.03 -15.80 23.59
N GLU A 66 -5.84 -15.28 23.84
CA GLU A 66 -5.27 -14.12 23.14
C GLU A 66 -4.34 -14.62 22.02
N VAL A 67 -4.65 -14.34 20.74
CA VAL A 67 -3.72 -14.64 19.64
C VAL A 67 -2.64 -13.57 19.58
N LEU A 68 -1.38 -13.99 19.50
CA LEU A 68 -0.19 -13.15 19.47
C LEU A 68 0.65 -13.47 18.22
N PRO A 69 0.31 -12.92 17.05
CA PRO A 69 1.08 -13.12 15.82
C PRO A 69 2.50 -12.55 15.94
N ILE A 70 3.53 -13.38 15.74
CA ILE A 70 4.93 -12.97 15.81
C ILE A 70 5.36 -12.35 14.48
N GLU A 71 5.78 -11.08 14.52
CA GLU A 71 6.35 -10.40 13.37
C GLU A 71 7.84 -10.74 13.20
N VAL A 72 8.18 -11.31 12.05
CA VAL A 72 9.54 -11.78 11.74
C VAL A 72 10.37 -10.59 11.22
N PRO A 73 11.65 -10.43 11.62
CA PRO A 73 12.52 -9.39 11.06
C PRO A 73 12.56 -9.45 9.53
N GLY A 74 12.65 -8.31 8.85
CA GLY A 74 12.64 -8.24 7.39
C GLY A 74 11.25 -8.30 6.75
N ARG A 75 10.16 -8.31 7.54
CA ARG A 75 8.77 -8.34 7.04
C ARG A 75 7.90 -7.21 7.60
N ASN A 76 6.86 -6.82 6.86
CA ASN A 76 5.80 -5.90 7.32
C ASN A 76 6.32 -4.67 8.08
N THR A 77 5.95 -4.53 9.36
CA THR A 77 6.34 -3.44 10.26
C THR A 77 7.81 -3.51 10.68
N ARG A 78 8.44 -4.69 10.58
CA ARG A 78 9.87 -4.96 10.84
C ARG A 78 10.70 -5.06 9.55
N ARG A 79 10.19 -4.59 8.41
CA ARG A 79 10.84 -4.71 7.08
C ARG A 79 12.21 -4.05 6.96
N LYS A 80 12.54 -3.11 7.86
CA LYS A 80 13.84 -2.42 7.93
C LYS A 80 14.91 -3.24 8.64
N GLU A 81 14.52 -4.22 9.45
CA GLU A 81 15.46 -5.13 10.10
C GLU A 81 15.97 -6.14 9.06
N PRO A 82 17.25 -6.53 9.09
CA PRO A 82 17.74 -7.61 8.23
C PRO A 82 16.88 -8.88 8.43
N PRO A 83 16.42 -9.53 7.35
CA PRO A 83 15.76 -10.83 7.46
C PRO A 83 16.63 -11.82 8.23
N PRO A 84 16.05 -12.69 9.10
CA PRO A 84 16.83 -13.63 9.86
C PRO A 84 17.58 -14.59 8.94
N THR A 85 18.88 -14.74 9.17
CA THR A 85 19.77 -15.63 8.39
C THR A 85 20.00 -16.99 9.05
N SER A 86 19.48 -17.19 10.28
CA SER A 86 19.56 -18.43 11.04
C SER A 86 18.36 -18.59 11.96
N ILE A 87 17.69 -19.75 11.91
CA ILE A 87 16.56 -20.07 12.80
C ILE A 87 17.00 -20.06 14.26
N SER A 88 18.21 -20.55 14.57
CA SER A 88 18.75 -20.53 15.94
C SER A 88 19.02 -19.13 16.46
N GLN A 89 19.37 -18.17 15.59
CA GLN A 89 19.54 -16.78 16.02
C GLN A 89 18.19 -16.09 16.21
N PHE A 90 17.25 -16.29 15.28
CA PHE A 90 15.87 -15.84 15.44
C PHE A 90 15.25 -16.32 16.76
N ALA A 91 15.44 -17.59 17.13
CA ALA A 91 14.94 -18.15 18.39
C ALA A 91 15.49 -17.41 19.62
N LYS A 92 16.79 -17.08 19.64
CA LYS A 92 17.43 -16.28 20.69
C LYS A 92 16.81 -14.90 20.79
N ASP A 93 16.79 -14.17 19.68
CA ASP A 93 16.31 -12.80 19.61
C ASP A 93 14.82 -12.73 20.03
N CYS A 94 14.03 -13.74 19.64
CA CYS A 94 12.63 -13.89 20.03
C CYS A 94 12.46 -14.13 21.55
N VAL A 95 13.25 -15.04 22.14
CA VAL A 95 13.21 -15.31 23.59
C VAL A 95 13.75 -14.12 24.39
N ASP A 96 14.74 -13.37 23.90
CA ASP A 96 15.23 -12.15 24.55
C ASP A 96 14.20 -11.02 24.56
N ALA A 97 13.44 -10.87 23.47
CA ALA A 97 12.44 -9.82 23.35
C ALA A 97 11.13 -10.14 24.09
N LEU A 98 10.54 -11.32 23.83
CA LEU A 98 9.26 -11.75 24.41
C LEU A 98 9.41 -12.35 25.81
N GLY A 99 10.61 -12.83 26.16
CA GLY A 99 10.90 -13.52 27.41
C GLY A 99 10.37 -12.80 28.66
N PRO A 100 10.76 -11.54 28.92
CA PRO A 100 10.36 -10.84 30.14
C PRO A 100 8.85 -10.72 30.34
N GLU A 101 8.08 -10.51 29.26
CA GLU A 101 6.65 -10.15 29.30
C GLU A 101 5.71 -11.35 29.12
N TYR A 102 6.10 -12.32 28.28
CA TYR A 102 5.24 -13.43 27.87
C TYR A 102 5.73 -14.80 28.33
N LEU A 103 7.06 -15.03 28.37
CA LEU A 103 7.64 -16.37 28.54
C LEU A 103 8.29 -16.60 29.92
N SER A 104 8.43 -15.55 30.75
CA SER A 104 9.10 -15.62 32.05
C SER A 104 8.21 -16.18 33.15
N ASP A 105 8.82 -16.64 34.25
CA ASP A 105 8.10 -17.06 35.46
C ASP A 105 7.18 -15.95 36.02
N SER A 106 7.48 -14.68 35.75
CA SER A 106 6.66 -13.53 36.18
C SER A 106 5.35 -13.33 35.40
N SER A 107 5.20 -13.96 34.22
CA SER A 107 3.91 -14.01 33.51
C SER A 107 2.97 -15.00 34.21
N THR A 108 1.82 -14.53 34.70
CA THR A 108 0.77 -15.38 35.31
C THR A 108 -0.08 -16.11 34.27
N VAL A 109 0.02 -15.73 32.99
CA VAL A 109 -0.79 -16.28 31.89
C VAL A 109 0.03 -17.35 31.16
N PRO A 110 -0.44 -18.61 31.06
CA PRO A 110 0.21 -19.64 30.26
C PRO A 110 0.16 -19.29 28.78
N TYR A 111 1.04 -19.89 28.00
CA TYR A 111 1.09 -19.69 26.55
C TYR A 111 1.32 -21.01 25.80
N ALA A 112 0.86 -21.06 24.56
CA ALA A 112 1.17 -22.09 23.58
C ALA A 112 1.86 -21.46 22.37
N LEU A 113 2.63 -22.25 21.63
CA LEU A 113 3.28 -21.83 20.38
C LEU A 113 2.59 -22.50 19.20
N PHE A 114 2.28 -21.74 18.15
CA PHE A 114 1.85 -22.26 16.86
C PHE A 114 2.83 -21.84 15.76
N GLY A 115 3.13 -22.74 14.82
CA GLY A 115 3.85 -22.39 13.61
C GLY A 115 3.44 -23.26 12.42
N HIS A 116 3.38 -22.66 11.23
CA HIS A 116 3.12 -23.37 9.98
C HIS A 116 4.31 -23.30 9.02
N SER A 117 4.61 -24.42 8.35
CA SER A 117 5.69 -24.56 7.38
C SER A 117 7.05 -24.13 7.99
N LEU A 118 7.72 -23.09 7.45
CA LEU A 118 8.92 -22.48 8.04
C LEU A 118 8.72 -22.08 9.52
N GLY A 119 7.55 -21.52 9.85
CA GLY A 119 7.21 -21.09 11.21
C GLY A 119 7.17 -22.22 12.22
N ALA A 120 6.88 -23.47 11.81
CA ALA A 120 6.92 -24.63 12.70
C ALA A 120 8.34 -24.95 13.18
N TRP A 121 9.34 -24.84 12.30
CA TRP A 121 10.75 -25.04 12.68
C TRP A 121 11.27 -23.89 13.57
N MET A 122 10.80 -22.66 13.32
CA MET A 122 11.09 -21.51 14.17
C MET A 122 10.46 -21.64 15.57
N ALA A 123 9.21 -22.10 15.66
CA ALA A 123 8.53 -22.36 16.93
C ALA A 123 9.22 -23.48 17.73
N TYR A 124 9.63 -24.56 17.07
CA TYR A 124 10.43 -25.62 17.68
C TYR A 124 11.77 -25.11 18.23
N ALA A 125 12.48 -24.27 17.46
CA ALA A 125 13.76 -23.71 17.89
C ALA A 125 13.64 -22.77 19.11
N ILE A 126 12.52 -22.05 19.25
CA ILE A 126 12.21 -21.26 20.47
C ILE A 126 12.12 -22.16 21.71
N VAL A 127 11.44 -23.31 21.63
CA VAL A 127 11.35 -24.25 22.77
C VAL A 127 12.73 -24.82 23.12
N GLN A 128 13.54 -25.15 22.11
CA GLN A 128 14.91 -25.60 22.32
C GLN A 128 15.80 -24.52 23.00
N GLU A 129 15.69 -23.25 22.59
CA GLU A 129 16.42 -22.14 23.22
C GLU A 129 15.96 -21.92 24.68
N LEU A 130 14.67 -22.05 24.98
CA LEU A 130 14.16 -22.01 26.36
C LEU A 130 14.75 -23.13 27.23
N GLN A 131 14.85 -24.36 26.70
CA GLN A 131 15.51 -25.47 27.40
C GLN A 131 16.98 -25.17 27.67
N GLN A 132 17.71 -24.64 26.69
CA GLN A 132 19.12 -24.28 26.83
C GLN A 132 19.33 -23.17 27.87
N ARG A 133 18.45 -22.16 27.92
CA ARG A 133 18.54 -21.07 28.90
C ARG A 133 18.25 -21.54 30.32
N ASN A 134 17.30 -22.47 30.50
CA ASN A 134 16.97 -23.02 31.81
C ASN A 134 18.03 -24.02 32.32
N SER A 135 18.69 -24.80 31.46
CA SER A 135 19.73 -25.76 31.88
C SER A 135 21.07 -25.13 32.24
N LEU A 136 21.27 -23.84 31.95
CA LEU A 136 22.45 -23.06 32.36
C LEU A 136 22.31 -22.45 33.78
N VAL A 137 21.16 -22.62 34.44
CA VAL A 137 20.88 -22.11 35.80
C VAL A 137 21.12 -23.22 36.84
N ASP A 138 22.34 -23.78 36.86
CA ASP A 138 22.70 -24.89 37.74
C ASP A 138 23.52 -24.38 38.94
N GLY A 139 22.85 -24.15 40.07
CA GLY A 139 23.48 -23.52 41.24
C GLY A 139 22.54 -23.07 42.35
N GLY A 140 21.75 -23.99 42.90
CA GLY A 140 21.08 -23.88 44.22
C GLY A 140 20.09 -22.72 44.44
N ASP A 141 18.81 -23.06 44.63
CA ASP A 141 17.74 -22.19 45.18
C ASP A 141 17.27 -20.97 44.34
N LEU A 142 17.34 -21.02 43.01
CA LEU A 142 16.60 -20.09 42.14
C LEU A 142 15.72 -20.80 41.10
N LYS A 143 14.45 -20.37 41.04
CA LYS A 143 13.42 -20.89 40.11
C LYS A 143 13.83 -20.70 38.64
N SER A 144 13.28 -21.54 37.77
CA SER A 144 13.41 -21.43 36.31
C SER A 144 13.19 -20.00 35.83
N LYS A 145 14.10 -19.47 34.99
CA LYS A 145 13.96 -18.09 34.50
C LYS A 145 12.78 -17.95 33.52
N TYR A 146 12.50 -19.00 32.76
CA TYR A 146 11.42 -19.05 31.77
C TYR A 146 10.54 -20.27 31.94
N LYS A 147 9.25 -20.10 31.67
CA LYS A 147 8.26 -21.17 31.57
C LYS A 147 8.38 -21.86 30.22
N PHE A 148 8.11 -23.17 30.19
CA PHE A 148 7.86 -23.87 28.95
C PHE A 148 6.42 -23.62 28.46
N PRO A 149 6.16 -23.68 27.14
CA PRO A 149 4.81 -23.55 26.62
C PRO A 149 3.93 -24.71 27.10
N ALA A 150 2.64 -24.45 27.32
CA ALA A 150 1.65 -25.48 27.65
C ALA A 150 1.43 -26.48 26.50
N ALA A 151 1.70 -26.05 25.26
CA ALA A 151 1.79 -26.92 24.08
C ALA A 151 2.63 -26.26 22.97
N LEU A 152 3.30 -27.09 22.17
CA LEU A 152 3.80 -26.71 20.85
C LEU A 152 2.89 -27.31 19.78
N VAL A 153 2.37 -26.47 18.88
CA VAL A 153 1.55 -26.86 17.74
C VAL A 153 2.30 -26.54 16.45
N VAL A 154 2.53 -27.56 15.62
CA VAL A 154 3.25 -27.44 14.35
C VAL A 154 2.39 -27.91 13.20
N SER A 155 2.49 -27.21 12.06
CA SER A 155 1.68 -27.48 10.87
C SER A 155 2.52 -27.52 9.60
N GLY A 156 2.18 -28.41 8.66
CA GLY A 156 2.62 -28.34 7.27
C GLY A 156 4.13 -28.52 7.04
N THR A 157 4.83 -29.32 7.84
CA THR A 157 6.24 -29.62 7.58
C THR A 157 6.71 -30.93 8.23
N ARG A 158 7.77 -31.50 7.66
CA ARG A 158 8.50 -32.65 8.21
C ARG A 158 9.23 -32.29 9.51
N SER A 159 9.54 -33.30 10.32
CA SER A 159 10.34 -33.12 11.54
C SER A 159 11.67 -32.41 11.25
N PRO A 160 12.15 -31.47 12.10
CA PRO A 160 13.44 -30.81 11.93
C PRO A 160 14.63 -31.77 12.08
N ARG A 161 14.43 -32.99 12.58
CA ARG A 161 15.40 -34.09 12.50
C ARG A 161 15.67 -34.55 11.07
N LEU A 162 14.72 -34.31 10.18
CA LEU A 162 14.76 -34.64 8.75
C LEU A 162 14.96 -33.36 7.91
N ALA A 163 15.67 -32.35 8.43
CA ALA A 163 15.85 -31.07 7.73
C ALA A 163 16.66 -31.16 6.42
N GLY A 164 17.52 -32.18 6.27
CA GLY A 164 18.36 -32.36 5.09
C GLY A 164 17.59 -32.55 3.77
N VAL A 165 18.27 -32.27 2.66
CA VAL A 165 17.72 -32.36 1.29
C VAL A 165 17.40 -33.79 0.87
N GLU A 166 18.08 -34.77 1.46
CA GLU A 166 17.83 -36.21 1.31
C GLU A 166 16.45 -36.67 1.83
N HIS A 167 15.76 -35.80 2.57
CA HIS A 167 14.41 -36.00 3.09
C HIS A 167 13.38 -35.05 2.47
N ASP A 168 13.78 -34.33 1.42
CA ASP A 168 12.91 -33.47 0.63
C ASP A 168 12.25 -34.26 -0.52
N PRO A 169 10.93 -34.12 -0.76
CA PRO A 169 10.20 -34.96 -1.73
C PRO A 169 10.66 -34.78 -3.17
N ASP A 170 11.29 -33.65 -3.53
CA ASP A 170 11.84 -33.42 -4.87
C ASP A 170 13.37 -33.46 -4.90
N GLY A 171 14.03 -33.63 -3.75
CA GLY A 171 15.49 -33.67 -3.63
C GLY A 171 16.20 -32.36 -3.97
N VAL A 172 15.55 -31.20 -3.76
CA VAL A 172 16.11 -29.87 -4.09
C VAL A 172 16.04 -28.90 -2.92
N GLU A 173 17.04 -28.02 -2.84
CA GLU A 173 17.04 -26.83 -1.99
C GLU A 173 16.52 -25.63 -2.81
N MET A 174 15.31 -25.15 -2.51
CA MET A 174 14.65 -24.07 -3.26
C MET A 174 15.52 -22.81 -3.37
N TYR A 175 16.30 -22.48 -2.33
CA TYR A 175 17.14 -21.27 -2.36
C TYR A 175 18.27 -21.31 -3.40
N THR A 176 18.57 -22.48 -3.97
CA THR A 176 19.63 -22.68 -4.97
C THR A 176 19.14 -22.62 -6.41
N LEU A 177 17.82 -22.68 -6.63
CA LEU A 177 17.23 -22.82 -7.96
C LEU A 177 17.23 -21.50 -8.74
N ASP A 178 17.40 -21.58 -10.06
CA ASP A 178 17.18 -20.44 -10.96
C ASP A 178 15.70 -20.07 -11.08
N GLY A 179 15.40 -18.96 -11.77
CA GLY A 179 14.03 -18.45 -11.90
C GLY A 179 13.01 -19.47 -12.41
N PRO A 180 13.18 -20.03 -13.62
CA PRO A 180 12.26 -21.01 -14.18
C PRO A 180 12.09 -22.26 -13.28
N ARG A 181 13.20 -22.84 -12.81
CA ARG A 181 13.16 -24.07 -12.01
C ARG A 181 12.58 -23.85 -10.62
N PHE A 182 12.85 -22.68 -10.01
CA PHE A 182 12.24 -22.26 -8.76
C PHE A 182 10.72 -22.24 -8.87
N TRP A 183 10.18 -21.59 -9.90
CA TRP A 183 8.73 -21.43 -10.05
C TRP A 183 8.01 -22.73 -10.42
N GLU A 184 8.62 -23.59 -11.24
CA GLU A 184 8.10 -24.93 -11.51
C GLU A 184 7.94 -25.76 -10.22
N ILE A 185 8.98 -25.80 -9.38
CA ILE A 185 8.94 -26.55 -8.11
C ILE A 185 8.06 -25.84 -7.07
N PHE A 186 8.00 -24.50 -7.07
CA PHE A 186 7.10 -23.74 -6.21
C PHE A 186 5.64 -24.08 -6.48
N GLU A 187 5.18 -23.99 -7.74
CA GLU A 187 3.80 -24.34 -8.10
C GLU A 187 3.48 -25.81 -7.79
N LYS A 188 4.42 -26.72 -8.04
CA LYS A 188 4.27 -28.15 -7.72
C LYS A 188 4.05 -28.39 -6.22
N ARG A 189 4.68 -27.60 -5.35
CA ARG A 189 4.63 -27.74 -3.88
C ARG A 189 3.47 -27.00 -3.23
N TYR A 190 3.15 -25.81 -3.74
CA TYR A 190 2.33 -24.82 -3.06
C TYR A 190 1.04 -24.47 -3.80
N GLY A 191 0.84 -25.04 -4.99
CA GLY A 191 -0.26 -24.72 -5.90
C GLY A 191 0.04 -23.51 -6.78
N LYS A 192 -0.79 -23.30 -7.79
CA LYS A 192 -0.76 -22.08 -8.60
C LYS A 192 -1.38 -20.93 -7.82
N ASN A 193 -0.68 -19.80 -7.75
CA ASN A 193 -1.22 -18.56 -7.21
C ASN A 193 -1.51 -17.58 -8.37
N PRO A 194 -2.76 -17.13 -8.59
CA PRO A 194 -3.10 -16.10 -9.58
C PRO A 194 -2.33 -14.79 -9.40
N ASP A 195 -2.01 -14.39 -8.17
CA ASP A 195 -1.21 -13.18 -7.89
C ASP A 195 0.26 -13.34 -8.32
N LEU A 196 0.70 -14.57 -8.57
CA LEU A 196 2.02 -14.91 -9.12
C LEU A 196 1.89 -15.46 -10.55
N ALA A 197 0.81 -15.15 -11.29
CA ALA A 197 0.71 -15.52 -12.70
C ALA A 197 1.70 -14.74 -13.59
N ASP A 198 2.04 -13.52 -13.18
CA ASP A 198 2.86 -12.57 -13.93
C ASP A 198 4.39 -12.79 -13.72
N PRO A 199 5.22 -12.75 -14.79
CA PRO A 199 6.68 -12.93 -14.70
C PRO A 199 7.42 -11.83 -13.91
N ASP A 200 7.00 -10.57 -13.98
CA ASP A 200 7.69 -9.47 -13.30
C ASP A 200 7.37 -9.52 -11.80
N VAL A 201 6.11 -9.82 -11.44
CA VAL A 201 5.71 -10.07 -10.06
C VAL A 201 6.45 -11.29 -9.48
N ARG A 202 6.64 -12.35 -10.28
CA ARG A 202 7.50 -13.50 -9.92
C ARG A 202 8.93 -13.06 -9.62
N ASP A 203 9.55 -12.29 -10.51
CA ASP A 203 10.95 -11.89 -10.34
C ASP A 203 11.16 -10.94 -9.15
N PHE A 204 10.16 -10.11 -8.82
CA PHE A 204 10.12 -9.31 -7.59
C PHE A 204 10.05 -10.13 -6.29
N PHE A 205 9.24 -11.21 -6.26
CA PHE A 205 9.06 -12.02 -5.05
C PHE A 205 10.12 -13.12 -4.88
N ARG A 206 10.70 -13.66 -5.96
CA ARG A 206 11.64 -14.80 -5.91
C ARG A 206 12.80 -14.59 -4.92
N PRO A 207 13.56 -13.47 -4.90
CA PRO A 207 14.70 -13.33 -4.01
C PRO A 207 14.32 -13.38 -2.52
N LYS A 208 13.14 -12.84 -2.16
CA LYS A 208 12.62 -12.85 -0.79
C LYS A 208 12.22 -14.26 -0.37
N LEU A 209 11.52 -14.99 -1.23
CA LEU A 209 11.16 -16.39 -1.01
C LEU A 209 12.41 -17.29 -0.93
N GLN A 210 13.43 -17.06 -1.76
CA GLN A 210 14.70 -17.79 -1.70
C GLN A 210 15.42 -17.57 -0.37
N ALA A 211 15.41 -16.34 0.18
CA ALA A 211 15.96 -16.07 1.51
C ALA A 211 15.23 -16.87 2.62
N ASP A 212 13.90 -16.96 2.54
CA ASP A 212 13.08 -17.74 3.47
C ASP A 212 13.33 -19.25 3.36
N PHE A 213 13.43 -19.77 2.15
CA PHE A 213 13.79 -21.17 1.94
C PHE A 213 15.21 -21.46 2.43
N LYS A 214 16.17 -20.56 2.21
CA LYS A 214 17.53 -20.69 2.74
C LYS A 214 17.54 -20.80 4.26
N LEU A 215 16.74 -19.98 4.93
CA LEU A 215 16.62 -19.97 6.39
C LEU A 215 16.17 -21.34 6.93
N GLY A 216 15.19 -21.98 6.27
CA GLY A 216 14.74 -23.33 6.60
C GLY A 216 15.74 -24.42 6.17
N GLU A 217 16.07 -24.48 4.89
CA GLU A 217 16.82 -25.57 4.26
C GLU A 217 18.28 -25.67 4.75
N THR A 218 18.85 -24.57 5.26
CA THR A 218 20.17 -24.59 5.94
C THR A 218 20.10 -24.84 7.45
N TYR A 219 18.91 -24.90 8.06
CA TYR A 219 18.77 -25.16 9.49
C TYR A 219 19.23 -26.57 9.85
N ARG A 220 20.09 -26.68 10.85
CA ARG A 220 20.55 -27.95 11.43
C ARG A 220 20.43 -27.84 12.95
N PRO A 221 19.47 -28.54 13.60
CA PRO A 221 19.39 -28.61 15.05
C PRO A 221 20.72 -29.09 15.63
N GLN A 222 21.18 -28.49 16.73
CA GLN A 222 22.48 -28.86 17.31
C GLN A 222 22.46 -30.32 17.79
N LYS A 223 23.49 -31.10 17.44
CA LYS A 223 23.60 -32.53 17.82
C LYS A 223 23.52 -32.80 19.33
N ASN A 224 23.88 -31.81 20.15
CA ASN A 224 23.84 -31.91 21.61
C ASN A 224 22.44 -31.60 22.20
N MET A 225 21.49 -31.18 21.36
CA MET A 225 20.13 -30.77 21.72
C MET A 225 19.09 -31.85 21.35
N ASN A 226 19.49 -33.13 21.38
CA ASN A 226 18.57 -34.28 21.39
C ASN A 226 17.84 -34.45 22.74
N VAL A 227 17.76 -33.38 23.54
CA VAL A 227 16.90 -33.28 24.72
C VAL A 227 15.46 -33.18 24.20
N PRO A 228 14.57 -34.12 24.55
CA PRO A 228 13.20 -34.07 24.05
C PRO A 228 12.43 -32.88 24.63
N LEU A 229 11.40 -32.43 23.90
CA LEU A 229 10.61 -31.26 24.24
C LEU A 229 9.94 -31.42 25.61
N PRO A 230 9.90 -30.36 26.43
CA PRO A 230 9.41 -30.40 27.80
C PRO A 230 7.91 -30.08 27.87
N CYS A 231 7.19 -30.28 26.76
CA CYS A 231 5.79 -29.92 26.58
C CYS A 231 5.09 -30.87 25.59
N PRO A 232 3.76 -31.01 25.66
CA PRO A 232 2.96 -31.68 24.64
C PRO A 232 3.20 -31.11 23.23
N LEU A 233 3.15 -32.00 22.22
CA LEU A 233 3.36 -31.68 20.82
C LEU A 233 2.14 -32.09 19.98
N TYR A 234 1.60 -31.13 19.22
CA TYR A 234 0.49 -31.35 18.30
C TYR A 234 0.96 -31.07 16.87
N VAL A 235 0.82 -32.05 15.99
CA VAL A 235 1.34 -32.03 14.63
C VAL A 235 0.17 -32.11 13.65
N SER A 236 0.17 -31.23 12.65
CA SER A 236 -0.90 -31.13 11.66
C SER A 236 -0.36 -31.01 10.23
N CYS A 237 -1.07 -31.53 9.24
CA CYS A 237 -0.74 -31.43 7.83
C CYS A 237 -2.00 -31.53 6.96
N GLY A 238 -1.96 -30.93 5.77
CA GLY A 238 -2.86 -31.29 4.68
C GLY A 238 -2.61 -32.73 4.22
N ALA A 239 -3.65 -33.48 3.92
CA ALA A 239 -3.56 -34.87 3.48
C ALA A 239 -3.04 -35.00 2.04
N GLU A 240 -3.22 -33.93 1.25
CA GLU A 240 -2.80 -33.78 -0.13
C GLU A 240 -1.50 -32.96 -0.28
N ASP A 241 -0.90 -32.47 0.82
CA ASP A 241 0.39 -31.77 0.80
C ASP A 241 1.55 -32.73 0.42
N PRO A 242 2.21 -32.56 -0.74
CA PRO A 242 3.29 -33.44 -1.19
C PRO A 242 4.54 -33.38 -0.28
N ARG A 243 4.67 -32.37 0.59
CA ARG A 243 5.76 -32.22 1.56
C ARG A 243 5.48 -32.94 2.88
N CYS A 244 4.22 -33.25 3.20
CA CYS A 244 3.79 -33.91 4.44
C CYS A 244 3.71 -35.45 4.32
N ILE A 245 4.76 -36.08 3.78
CA ILE A 245 4.84 -37.56 3.71
C ILE A 245 4.67 -38.15 5.12
N LYS A 246 3.70 -39.07 5.30
CA LYS A 246 3.28 -39.58 6.62
C LYS A 246 4.43 -39.98 7.55
N LYS A 247 5.45 -40.70 7.03
CA LYS A 247 6.64 -41.10 7.79
C LYS A 247 7.46 -39.90 8.30
N SER A 248 7.63 -38.88 7.46
CA SER A 248 8.40 -37.66 7.78
C SER A 248 7.67 -36.74 8.76
N VAL A 249 6.34 -36.80 8.79
CA VAL A 249 5.48 -36.15 9.79
C VAL A 249 5.47 -36.94 11.10
N GLN A 250 5.39 -38.27 11.05
CA GLN A 250 5.48 -39.14 12.24
C GLN A 250 6.81 -39.00 13.00
N ALA A 251 7.92 -38.66 12.31
CA ALA A 251 9.22 -38.39 12.94
C ALA A 251 9.24 -37.18 13.91
N TRP A 252 8.15 -36.40 14.00
CA TRP A 252 7.96 -35.43 15.09
C TRP A 252 7.76 -36.11 16.46
N GLN A 253 7.27 -37.37 16.51
CA GLN A 253 7.13 -38.13 17.76
C GLN A 253 8.48 -38.33 18.46
N GLU A 254 9.58 -38.41 17.72
CA GLU A 254 10.92 -38.55 18.31
C GLU A 254 11.41 -37.28 19.02
N CYS A 255 10.74 -36.14 18.81
CA CYS A 255 11.07 -34.87 19.44
C CYS A 255 10.51 -34.74 20.87
N VAL A 256 9.63 -35.64 21.33
CA VAL A 256 9.12 -35.68 22.72
C VAL A 256 9.61 -36.93 23.46
N SER A 257 9.68 -36.85 24.79
CA SER A 257 9.86 -38.01 25.67
C SER A 257 9.36 -37.74 27.10
N GLY A 258 9.34 -38.79 27.92
CA GLY A 258 8.71 -38.79 29.23
C GLY A 258 7.24 -39.23 29.13
N ALA A 259 6.72 -39.85 30.20
CA ALA A 259 5.36 -40.38 30.22
C ALA A 259 4.26 -39.29 30.16
N GLU A 260 4.62 -38.05 30.48
CA GLU A 260 3.71 -36.90 30.60
C GLU A 260 3.58 -36.10 29.27
N ASN A 261 4.53 -36.23 28.34
CA ASN A 261 4.51 -35.51 27.07
C ASN A 261 3.99 -36.40 25.94
N THR A 262 2.83 -36.04 25.38
CA THR A 262 2.25 -36.76 24.23
C THR A 262 2.56 -36.04 22.91
N CYS A 263 2.72 -36.81 21.83
CA CYS A 263 2.76 -36.29 20.46
C CYS A 263 1.55 -36.81 19.67
N GLN A 264 0.67 -35.91 19.26
CA GLN A 264 -0.53 -36.23 18.48
C GLN A 264 -0.36 -35.74 17.04
N VAL A 265 -0.75 -36.55 16.06
CA VAL A 265 -0.65 -36.22 14.62
C VAL A 265 -2.05 -36.28 14.01
N LYS A 266 -2.51 -35.18 13.40
CA LYS A 266 -3.81 -35.08 12.73
C LYS A 266 -3.63 -34.61 11.28
N TYR A 267 -4.45 -35.12 10.38
CA TYR A 267 -4.47 -34.71 8.97
C TYR A 267 -5.83 -34.07 8.67
N PHE A 268 -5.80 -33.04 7.83
CA PHE A 268 -6.97 -32.33 7.32
C PHE A 268 -6.99 -32.49 5.80
N SER A 269 -8.14 -32.30 5.14
CA SER A 269 -8.10 -32.19 3.67
C SER A 269 -7.35 -30.91 3.29
N GLY A 270 -6.77 -30.89 2.10
CA GLY A 270 -6.10 -29.76 1.52
C GLY A 270 -4.61 -29.92 1.23
N GLY A 271 -4.11 -28.99 0.43
CA GLY A 271 -2.69 -28.90 0.10
C GLY A 271 -1.84 -28.28 1.22
N HIS A 272 -0.64 -27.81 0.90
CA HIS A 272 0.26 -27.17 1.88
C HIS A 272 -0.42 -26.02 2.64
N HIS A 273 -1.22 -25.22 1.94
CA HIS A 273 -1.89 -24.03 2.45
C HIS A 273 -3.35 -24.26 2.91
N TYR A 274 -3.70 -25.49 3.36
CA TYR A 274 -5.06 -25.87 3.79
C TYR A 274 -5.67 -24.98 4.90
N LEU A 275 -4.84 -24.34 5.73
CA LEU A 275 -5.27 -23.38 6.78
C LEU A 275 -5.40 -21.92 6.29
N LEU A 276 -5.14 -21.64 5.02
CA LEU A 276 -5.13 -20.30 4.42
C LEU A 276 -6.12 -20.18 3.27
N ASN A 277 -6.09 -21.15 2.34
CA ASN A 277 -6.74 -21.04 1.04
C ASN A 277 -8.03 -21.88 0.93
N GLU A 278 -8.33 -22.70 1.92
CA GLU A 278 -9.45 -23.64 1.92
C GLU A 278 -10.28 -23.45 3.19
N GLU A 279 -11.46 -22.84 3.05
CA GLU A 279 -12.26 -22.40 4.20
C GLU A 279 -12.74 -23.57 5.08
N GLU A 280 -13.20 -24.66 4.48
CA GLU A 280 -13.63 -25.86 5.20
C GLU A 280 -12.46 -26.52 5.96
N SER A 281 -11.31 -26.69 5.30
CA SER A 281 -10.08 -27.26 5.86
C SER A 281 -9.51 -26.41 7.00
N LYS A 282 -9.51 -25.07 6.83
CA LYS A 282 -9.15 -24.09 7.86
C LYS A 282 -10.09 -24.18 9.06
N ASN A 283 -11.40 -24.21 8.85
CA ASN A 283 -12.38 -24.27 9.93
C ASN A 283 -12.30 -25.61 10.69
N ALA A 284 -12.08 -26.72 9.99
CA ALA A 284 -11.82 -28.02 10.61
C ALA A 284 -10.54 -28.02 11.47
N PHE A 285 -9.48 -27.34 11.02
CA PHE A 285 -8.26 -27.16 11.80
C PHE A 285 -8.47 -26.24 13.02
N LEU A 286 -9.18 -25.11 12.87
CA LEU A 286 -9.45 -24.19 13.97
C LEU A 286 -10.34 -24.83 15.04
N ASN A 287 -11.36 -25.60 14.65
CA ASN A 287 -12.17 -26.39 15.58
C ASN A 287 -11.32 -27.43 16.34
N TYR A 288 -10.38 -28.10 15.67
CA TYR A 288 -9.42 -28.99 16.33
C TYR A 288 -8.52 -28.24 17.34
N LEU A 289 -7.98 -27.10 16.92
CA LEU A 289 -7.12 -26.28 17.77
C LEU A 289 -7.89 -25.76 18.99
N SER A 290 -9.14 -25.32 18.82
CA SER A 290 -10.05 -24.93 19.89
C SER A 290 -10.31 -26.08 20.87
N GLU A 291 -10.95 -27.15 20.40
CA GLU A 291 -11.55 -28.17 21.27
C GLU A 291 -10.54 -29.20 21.79
N ASP A 292 -9.66 -29.71 20.93
CA ASP A 292 -8.77 -30.82 21.28
C ASP A 292 -7.42 -30.35 21.86
N VAL A 293 -7.09 -29.06 21.76
CA VAL A 293 -5.80 -28.50 22.20
C VAL A 293 -5.97 -27.38 23.22
N LEU A 294 -6.59 -26.25 22.85
CA LEU A 294 -6.63 -25.06 23.70
C LEU A 294 -7.61 -25.21 24.87
N ASN A 295 -8.80 -25.78 24.65
CA ASN A 295 -9.75 -26.06 25.73
C ASN A 295 -9.14 -26.99 26.78
N ARG A 296 -8.41 -28.04 26.39
CA ARG A 296 -7.73 -28.93 27.33
C ARG A 296 -6.67 -28.22 28.19
N ILE A 297 -5.97 -27.23 27.62
CA ILE A 297 -5.01 -26.39 28.37
C ILE A 297 -5.75 -25.47 29.36
N LEU A 298 -6.93 -24.97 28.99
CA LEU A 298 -7.77 -24.12 29.83
C LEU A 298 -8.47 -24.91 30.96
N GLU A 299 -8.89 -26.15 30.68
CA GLU A 299 -9.60 -27.03 31.61
C GLU A 299 -8.67 -27.62 32.68
N ASN A 300 -7.49 -28.12 32.27
CA ASN A 300 -6.44 -28.60 33.19
C ASN A 300 -5.96 -27.52 34.18
N LYS A 301 -6.32 -26.25 33.96
CA LYS A 301 -6.02 -25.13 34.84
C LYS A 301 -6.90 -25.09 36.10
N LYS A 302 -8.02 -25.83 36.16
CA LYS A 302 -8.82 -25.99 37.40
C LYS A 302 -8.06 -26.76 38.47
N ASP A 303 -7.46 -27.89 38.10
CA ASP A 303 -6.80 -28.79 39.07
C ASP A 303 -5.47 -28.25 39.62
N ILE A 304 -4.92 -27.19 39.03
CA ILE A 304 -3.63 -26.57 39.44
C ILE A 304 -3.83 -25.43 40.46
N LEU A 305 -5.08 -24.95 40.66
CA LEU A 305 -5.36 -23.80 41.54
C LEU A 305 -5.84 -24.18 42.95
N ASP A 306 -6.34 -25.39 43.17
CA ASP A 306 -6.87 -25.81 44.48
C ASP A 306 -5.78 -26.29 45.47
N ASP A 307 -4.56 -26.60 45.00
CA ASP A 307 -3.46 -27.14 45.83
C ASP A 307 -2.65 -26.09 46.62
N VAL A 308 -3.15 -24.85 46.75
CA VAL A 308 -2.50 -23.75 47.49
C VAL A 308 -3.40 -23.16 48.60
N LEU A 309 -4.25 -23.98 49.24
CA LEU A 309 -4.89 -23.62 50.52
C LEU A 309 -5.02 -24.82 51.48
N VAL A 310 -4.17 -24.85 52.52
CA VAL A 310 -4.35 -25.68 53.73
C VAL A 310 -4.14 -24.78 54.94
N PRO A 311 -5.13 -24.65 55.85
CA PRO A 311 -4.99 -25.39 57.12
C PRO A 311 -6.31 -25.81 57.83
N GLY A 312 -6.33 -27.06 58.32
CA GLY A 312 -6.64 -27.35 59.73
C GLY A 312 -8.06 -27.78 60.17
N THR A 313 -8.13 -29.02 60.70
CA THR A 313 -9.11 -29.55 61.70
C THR A 313 -10.60 -29.62 61.28
N SER A 314 -11.35 -30.73 61.41
CA SER A 314 -11.50 -31.60 62.59
C SER A 314 -12.37 -32.86 62.31
N SER A 315 -12.19 -33.91 63.13
CA SER A 315 -13.17 -34.96 63.52
C SER A 315 -13.97 -35.79 62.48
N GLY A 316 -13.84 -37.13 62.55
CA GLY A 316 -15.05 -37.98 62.73
C GLY A 316 -15.22 -39.28 61.92
N SER A 317 -14.96 -40.42 62.57
CA SER A 317 -15.66 -41.74 62.45
C SER A 317 -15.61 -42.60 61.16
N GLY A 318 -15.11 -43.84 61.33
CA GLY A 318 -15.49 -45.08 60.61
C GLY A 318 -14.96 -45.27 59.17
N GLY A 319 -14.49 -46.44 58.73
CA GLY A 319 -14.31 -47.75 59.38
C GLY A 319 -14.25 -48.88 58.31
N VAL A 320 -13.65 -50.04 58.64
CA VAL A 320 -13.48 -51.25 57.79
C VAL A 320 -12.47 -51.02 56.62
N GLU A 321 -11.29 -51.66 56.49
CA GLU A 321 -10.74 -53.00 56.82
C GLU A 321 -10.90 -54.06 55.69
N GLU A 322 -9.93 -54.97 55.62
CA GLU A 322 -9.78 -56.14 54.71
C GLU A 322 -9.22 -55.94 53.27
N ALA A 323 -7.90 -56.15 53.24
CA ALA A 323 -7.02 -56.67 52.18
C ALA A 323 -7.46 -58.09 51.66
N PRO A 324 -6.64 -58.95 50.97
CA PRO A 324 -5.21 -58.86 50.60
C PRO A 324 -4.78 -59.55 49.25
N ILE A 325 -3.48 -59.84 49.08
CA ILE A 325 -2.88 -60.99 48.32
C ILE A 325 -2.82 -60.85 46.76
N LEU A 326 -1.77 -61.20 45.99
CA LEU A 326 -0.48 -61.93 46.22
C LEU A 326 0.66 -61.49 45.24
N HIS A 327 1.91 -61.82 45.60
CA HIS A 327 3.18 -61.70 44.86
C HIS A 327 3.26 -62.35 43.45
N GLN A 328 4.17 -61.86 42.56
CA GLN A 328 5.51 -62.49 42.32
C GLN A 328 6.47 -61.74 41.35
N THR A 329 7.50 -61.14 41.95
CA THR A 329 8.98 -61.28 41.76
C THR A 329 9.64 -61.76 40.43
N ILE A 330 10.88 -61.25 40.23
CA ILE A 330 12.00 -61.70 39.35
C ILE A 330 12.02 -61.08 37.92
N GLY A 331 13.11 -60.49 37.40
CA GLY A 331 14.40 -60.13 38.04
C GLY A 331 15.56 -59.85 37.04
N ASN A 332 16.55 -59.04 37.49
CA ASN A 332 17.97 -58.92 37.08
C ASN A 332 18.45 -58.79 35.60
N GLY A 333 19.42 -57.89 35.38
CA GLY A 333 20.57 -58.21 34.49
C GLY A 333 21.43 -57.05 33.92
N GLY A 334 22.55 -56.69 34.59
CA GLY A 334 23.84 -56.15 34.06
C GLY A 334 23.87 -54.89 33.14
N ALA A 335 24.68 -53.83 33.36
CA ALA A 335 26.16 -53.74 33.46
C ALA A 335 26.90 -54.08 32.14
N ALA A 336 27.93 -53.37 31.63
CA ALA A 336 28.65 -52.15 32.03
C ALA A 336 29.47 -51.58 30.82
N GLY A 337 30.13 -50.41 30.94
CA GLY A 337 31.14 -49.94 29.95
C GLY A 337 31.55 -48.47 30.10
N VAL A 338 32.85 -48.13 29.96
CA VAL A 338 33.45 -46.83 30.38
C VAL A 338 34.46 -46.26 29.37
N GLY A 339 34.48 -44.92 29.22
CA GLY A 339 35.64 -44.12 28.77
C GLY A 339 35.78 -43.88 27.24
N GLY A 340 36.34 -42.77 26.75
CA GLY A 340 36.84 -41.56 27.40
C GLY A 340 37.71 -40.70 26.45
N GLY A 341 38.00 -39.44 26.80
CA GLY A 341 39.11 -38.64 26.22
C GLY A 341 38.77 -37.54 25.17
N GLY A 342 39.05 -36.28 25.52
CA GLY A 342 39.39 -35.19 24.57
C GLY A 342 40.94 -35.07 24.42
N PRO A 343 41.55 -33.93 24.00
CA PRO A 343 40.99 -32.55 23.93
C PRO A 343 41.42 -31.67 22.71
N GLY A 344 40.99 -30.39 22.67
CA GLY A 344 41.95 -29.28 22.40
C GLY A 344 41.72 -28.23 21.27
N SER A 345 41.05 -27.09 21.58
CA SER A 345 41.32 -25.69 21.10
C SER A 345 41.24 -25.36 19.57
N ILE A 346 41.02 -24.13 19.05
CA ILE A 346 41.42 -22.75 19.43
C ILE A 346 40.31 -21.69 19.10
N ARG A 347 40.44 -20.47 19.67
CA ARG A 347 39.55 -19.29 19.66
C ARG A 347 39.62 -18.38 18.42
N SER A 348 38.57 -17.58 18.18
CA SER A 348 38.54 -16.08 18.21
C SER A 348 37.07 -15.59 18.02
N MET A 349 36.51 -14.70 18.86
CA MET A 349 36.52 -13.21 18.80
C MET A 349 36.00 -12.63 17.47
N SER A 350 35.20 -11.56 17.36
CA SER A 350 34.31 -10.78 18.26
C SER A 350 33.42 -9.88 17.35
N SER A 351 32.53 -8.95 17.73
CA SER A 351 32.03 -8.37 19.00
C SER A 351 30.70 -7.60 18.73
N ASP A 352 30.03 -7.12 19.78
CA ASP A 352 29.31 -5.83 19.97
C ASP A 352 29.17 -4.83 18.78
N ALA A 353 28.18 -3.95 18.68
CA ALA A 353 26.86 -3.72 19.31
C ALA A 353 26.19 -2.62 18.45
N GLY A 354 24.87 -2.50 18.26
CA GLY A 354 23.84 -2.19 19.25
C GLY A 354 23.15 -0.86 18.88
N ALA A 355 21.89 -0.69 19.29
CA ALA A 355 21.10 0.56 19.29
C ALA A 355 20.64 1.19 17.92
N THR A 356 19.38 1.61 17.63
CA THR A 356 17.99 1.26 18.09
C THR A 356 16.94 2.33 17.66
N VAL A 357 15.65 2.06 17.97
CA VAL A 357 14.49 2.97 18.18
C VAL A 357 13.42 2.83 17.09
N ALA A 358 12.17 2.65 17.54
CA ALA A 358 10.97 2.58 16.74
C ALA A 358 9.95 3.62 17.22
N SER A 359 9.09 4.07 16.31
CA SER A 359 7.87 4.81 16.62
C SER A 359 6.80 4.47 15.58
N GLY A 360 5.71 3.86 16.04
CA GLY A 360 4.48 3.71 15.28
C GLY A 360 3.36 4.56 15.90
N SER A 361 2.33 4.87 15.13
CA SER A 361 1.12 5.53 15.63
C SER A 361 -0.11 4.94 14.96
N SER A 362 -1.14 4.71 15.77
CA SER A 362 -2.48 4.33 15.36
C SER A 362 -3.48 5.39 15.84
N TYR A 363 -4.63 5.45 15.16
CA TYR A 363 -5.81 6.22 15.53
C TYR A 363 -7.01 5.26 15.50
N ALA A 364 -7.98 5.50 16.39
CA ALA A 364 -9.22 4.72 16.50
C ALA A 364 -10.45 5.59 16.17
N ALA A 365 -11.56 4.93 15.83
CA ALA A 365 -12.85 5.56 15.52
C ALA A 365 -13.97 5.07 16.46
N ILE A 366 -15.11 5.76 16.46
CA ILE A 366 -16.19 5.64 17.47
C ILE A 366 -17.45 5.02 16.88
N GLY A 367 -18.11 4.11 17.63
CA GLY A 367 -19.46 3.60 17.38
C GLY A 367 -20.49 4.08 18.41
N ALA A 368 -21.78 4.11 18.05
CA ALA A 368 -22.85 4.72 18.83
C ALA A 368 -23.97 3.74 19.27
N GLY A 369 -24.79 4.14 20.25
CA GLY A 369 -26.06 3.46 20.55
C GLY A 369 -26.76 3.92 21.84
N GLY A 370 -28.06 4.25 21.77
CA GLY A 370 -28.91 4.52 22.95
C GLY A 370 -30.18 5.32 22.64
N THR A 371 -31.36 4.73 22.83
CA THR A 371 -32.67 5.26 22.40
C THR A 371 -33.50 5.84 23.55
N THR A 372 -34.38 6.82 23.28
CA THR A 372 -35.74 6.89 23.86
C THR A 372 -36.66 7.91 23.14
N ARG A 373 -37.93 7.96 23.54
CA ARG A 373 -39.11 8.27 22.72
C ARG A 373 -39.98 9.33 23.40
N GLN A 374 -40.41 10.40 22.69
CA GLN A 374 -41.72 11.02 22.97
C GLN A 374 -42.29 11.95 21.89
N GLN A 375 -43.62 11.99 21.85
CA GLN A 375 -44.51 12.72 20.95
C GLN A 375 -44.53 14.25 21.21
N ARG A 376 -44.82 15.08 20.18
CA ARG A 376 -46.15 15.73 19.95
C ARG A 376 -46.11 16.82 18.86
N SER A 377 -47.27 17.02 18.20
CA SER A 377 -47.83 18.24 17.53
C SER A 377 -46.89 19.36 17.04
N GLY A 378 -47.05 19.96 15.86
CA GLY A 378 -48.20 19.99 14.94
C GLY A 378 -48.39 21.42 14.39
N ILE A 379 -49.35 21.64 13.46
CA ILE A 379 -49.65 22.94 12.79
C ILE A 379 -48.55 23.32 11.78
N GLY A 380 -48.79 23.75 10.54
CA GLY A 380 -50.05 24.10 9.85
C GLY A 380 -49.95 25.50 9.24
N GLY A 381 -49.87 25.61 7.91
CA GLY A 381 -49.74 26.92 7.25
C GLY A 381 -49.69 26.82 5.72
N ALA A 382 -50.78 27.18 5.07
CA ALA A 382 -50.87 27.34 3.61
C ALA A 382 -51.13 28.82 3.29
N MET A 383 -50.68 29.31 2.13
CA MET A 383 -51.48 30.10 1.17
C MET A 383 -50.64 30.69 0.00
N ASN A 384 -51.26 30.73 -1.18
CA ASN A 384 -51.33 31.80 -2.21
C ASN A 384 -50.12 32.74 -2.46
N GLY A 385 -49.83 33.22 -3.67
CA GLY A 385 -50.56 33.19 -4.95
C GLY A 385 -50.25 34.45 -5.80
N SER A 386 -50.80 34.55 -7.02
CA SER A 386 -50.52 35.56 -8.10
C SER A 386 -49.14 35.40 -8.77
N VAL A 387 -48.95 35.35 -10.10
CA VAL A 387 -49.65 35.85 -11.32
C VAL A 387 -49.37 37.32 -11.67
N GLY A 388 -48.49 37.53 -12.67
CA GLY A 388 -48.29 38.77 -13.41
C GLY A 388 -48.12 38.46 -14.91
N ARG A 389 -48.69 39.29 -15.80
CA ARG A 389 -48.97 38.96 -17.21
C ARG A 389 -48.74 40.18 -18.11
N PHE A 390 -47.96 40.09 -19.19
CA PHE A 390 -48.01 40.95 -20.40
C PHE A 390 -47.30 40.20 -21.55
N LYS A 391 -47.99 39.81 -22.64
CA LYS A 391 -48.04 40.48 -23.97
C LYS A 391 -46.67 41.00 -24.49
N GLY A 392 -46.18 40.68 -25.69
CA GLY A 392 -46.68 39.85 -26.79
C GLY A 392 -46.50 40.53 -28.16
N SER A 393 -46.03 39.81 -29.18
CA SER A 393 -46.12 40.21 -30.60
C SER A 393 -45.94 38.99 -31.51
N LEU A 394 -46.84 38.83 -32.48
CA LEU A 394 -46.75 37.88 -33.60
C LEU A 394 -46.27 38.65 -34.83
N VAL A 395 -45.50 38.01 -35.71
CA VAL A 395 -45.70 38.08 -37.17
C VAL A 395 -45.44 36.66 -37.72
N ASP A 396 -46.25 36.25 -38.69
CA ASP A 396 -46.31 34.91 -39.31
C ASP A 396 -45.86 34.99 -40.78
N ASP A 397 -46.08 33.91 -41.52
CA ASP A 397 -46.07 33.72 -42.98
C ASP A 397 -44.74 33.34 -43.66
N GLY A 398 -44.79 32.23 -44.42
CA GLY A 398 -43.72 31.89 -45.37
C GLY A 398 -43.58 30.42 -45.82
N ARG A 399 -44.63 29.60 -45.90
CA ARG A 399 -44.54 28.30 -46.61
C ARG A 399 -44.69 28.49 -48.13
N SER A 400 -43.77 27.93 -48.91
CA SER A 400 -44.03 27.55 -50.30
C SER A 400 -43.14 26.38 -50.70
N ASP A 401 -43.77 25.27 -51.12
CA ASP A 401 -43.08 24.11 -51.68
C ASP A 401 -42.49 24.43 -53.06
N ARG A 402 -41.33 23.83 -53.38
CA ARG A 402 -41.10 23.05 -54.61
C ARG A 402 -39.72 22.40 -54.63
N ASP A 403 -39.70 21.17 -55.12
CA ASP A 403 -38.49 20.49 -55.57
C ASP A 403 -37.87 21.24 -56.76
N ASP A 404 -36.54 21.29 -56.81
CA ASP A 404 -35.80 20.98 -58.03
C ASP A 404 -34.35 20.60 -57.66
N LEU A 405 -33.77 19.70 -58.45
CA LEU A 405 -32.42 19.17 -58.29
C LEU A 405 -31.40 20.21 -58.77
N ASP A 406 -30.31 20.40 -58.03
CA ASP A 406 -29.03 20.71 -58.66
C ASP A 406 -27.85 20.12 -57.89
N ASP A 407 -27.08 19.31 -58.59
CA ASP A 407 -25.84 18.69 -58.16
C ASP A 407 -24.69 19.66 -58.44
N THR A 408 -24.22 20.37 -57.40
CA THR A 408 -23.06 21.25 -57.52
C THR A 408 -22.05 21.01 -56.39
N GLY A 409 -21.19 20.02 -56.62
CA GLY A 409 -19.78 20.03 -56.18
C GLY A 409 -19.51 20.35 -54.72
N GLN A 410 -19.52 19.33 -53.87
CA GLN A 410 -18.72 19.35 -52.65
C GLN A 410 -17.25 19.59 -53.06
N GLY A 411 -16.64 20.66 -52.54
CA GLY A 411 -15.20 20.83 -52.59
C GLY A 411 -14.57 19.78 -51.68
N ASP A 412 -13.58 19.06 -52.19
CA ASP A 412 -12.85 17.99 -51.51
C ASP A 412 -12.00 18.57 -50.36
N ASP A 413 -12.57 18.63 -49.15
CA ASP A 413 -11.91 19.00 -47.91
C ASP A 413 -11.11 17.80 -47.36
N GLY A 414 -9.93 17.61 -47.96
CA GLY A 414 -9.16 16.38 -47.89
C GLY A 414 -8.84 15.82 -46.49
N GLY A 415 -9.02 14.50 -46.36
CA GLY A 415 -8.28 13.64 -45.41
C GLY A 415 -8.67 13.71 -43.92
N ALA A 416 -9.68 14.49 -43.53
CA ALA A 416 -10.07 14.57 -42.13
C ALA A 416 -10.64 13.23 -41.60
N CYS A 417 -10.10 12.72 -40.49
CA CYS A 417 -10.65 11.55 -39.81
C CYS A 417 -12.06 11.87 -39.27
N ASP A 418 -13.07 11.13 -39.72
CA ASP A 418 -14.46 11.30 -39.27
C ASP A 418 -14.63 10.76 -37.84
N VAL A 419 -14.47 11.68 -36.87
CA VAL A 419 -14.58 11.43 -35.42
C VAL A 419 -15.91 10.81 -35.00
N SER A 420 -16.99 11.03 -35.77
CA SER A 420 -18.31 10.46 -35.49
C SER A 420 -18.36 8.95 -35.74
N LYS A 421 -17.47 8.42 -36.59
CA LYS A 421 -17.39 7.00 -36.98
C LYS A 421 -16.39 6.18 -36.16
N LEU A 422 -15.70 6.78 -35.19
CA LEU A 422 -14.74 6.05 -34.35
C LEU A 422 -15.44 4.99 -33.48
N ASP A 423 -14.89 3.77 -33.49
CA ASP A 423 -15.27 2.64 -32.63
C ASP A 423 -14.74 2.88 -31.21
N ILE A 424 -15.43 3.73 -30.45
CA ILE A 424 -15.18 4.02 -29.03
C ILE A 424 -16.44 3.58 -28.28
N SER A 425 -16.28 2.85 -27.18
CA SER A 425 -17.39 2.39 -26.34
C SER A 425 -17.12 2.70 -24.88
N GLY A 426 -17.92 3.60 -24.31
CA GLY A 426 -17.83 3.99 -22.89
C GLY A 426 -17.94 2.79 -21.95
N LYS A 427 -18.78 1.82 -22.29
CA LYS A 427 -18.92 0.54 -21.57
C LYS A 427 -17.61 -0.24 -21.47
N ILE A 428 -16.88 -0.42 -22.58
CA ILE A 428 -15.61 -1.16 -22.59
C ILE A 428 -14.56 -0.44 -21.74
N ILE A 429 -14.53 0.89 -21.79
CA ILE A 429 -13.64 1.71 -20.97
C ILE A 429 -14.00 1.55 -19.48
N VAL A 430 -15.28 1.59 -19.11
CA VAL A 430 -15.74 1.37 -17.73
C VAL A 430 -15.45 -0.07 -17.25
N GLU A 431 -15.56 -1.08 -18.11
CA GLU A 431 -15.14 -2.45 -17.78
C GLU A 431 -13.63 -2.54 -17.48
N GLN A 432 -12.79 -1.82 -18.21
CA GLN A 432 -11.34 -1.73 -17.98
C GLN A 432 -11.00 -0.95 -16.70
N LEU A 433 -11.65 0.19 -16.46
CA LEU A 433 -11.54 0.96 -15.21
C LEU A 433 -11.97 0.13 -13.99
N THR A 434 -13.08 -0.61 -14.11
CA THR A 434 -13.58 -1.53 -13.07
C THR A 434 -12.62 -2.70 -12.82
N HIS A 435 -11.86 -3.13 -13.84
CA HIS A 435 -10.79 -4.12 -13.65
C HIS A 435 -9.58 -3.51 -12.92
N LEU A 436 -9.11 -2.35 -13.36
CA LEU A 436 -8.02 -1.58 -12.74
C LEU A 436 -8.32 -1.26 -11.26
N ALA A 437 -9.57 -0.94 -10.93
CA ALA A 437 -10.03 -0.68 -9.56
C ALA A 437 -9.86 -1.87 -8.59
N LYS A 438 -9.67 -3.11 -9.09
CA LYS A 438 -9.42 -4.29 -8.25
C LYS A 438 -7.99 -4.34 -7.71
N PHE A 439 -7.08 -3.56 -8.29
CA PHE A 439 -5.71 -3.39 -7.78
C PHE A 439 -5.72 -2.22 -6.79
N SER A 440 -6.17 -2.53 -5.56
CA SER A 440 -6.40 -1.59 -4.47
C SER A 440 -6.06 -2.25 -3.13
N ASP A 441 -5.56 -1.47 -2.18
CA ASP A 441 -5.35 -1.88 -0.78
C ASP A 441 -6.68 -1.94 0.00
N ASP A 442 -7.72 -1.26 -0.48
CA ASP A 442 -9.07 -1.22 0.08
C ASP A 442 -10.11 -1.93 -0.83
N PRO A 443 -11.20 -2.48 -0.27
CA PRO A 443 -12.24 -3.15 -1.05
C PRO A 443 -13.09 -2.18 -1.89
N ASN A 444 -13.43 -2.61 -3.11
CA ASN A 444 -14.35 -1.90 -4.00
C ASN A 444 -15.67 -1.52 -3.28
N PRO A 445 -16.19 -0.29 -3.47
CA PRO A 445 -15.82 0.69 -4.49
C PRO A 445 -14.65 1.62 -4.12
N ALA A 446 -14.10 1.53 -2.90
CA ALA A 446 -12.95 2.34 -2.52
C ALA A 446 -11.69 1.89 -3.26
N VAL A 447 -10.93 2.85 -3.79
CA VAL A 447 -9.61 2.62 -4.38
C VAL A 447 -8.56 3.29 -3.50
N THR A 448 -7.57 2.51 -3.09
CA THR A 448 -6.33 3.00 -2.47
C THR A 448 -5.18 2.37 -3.23
N ARG A 449 -4.44 3.16 -4.02
CA ARG A 449 -3.36 2.65 -4.87
C ARG A 449 -2.13 3.53 -4.71
N ILE A 450 -1.38 3.23 -3.66
CA ILE A 450 -0.17 3.97 -3.30
C ILE A 450 0.99 3.58 -4.23
N LEU A 451 1.72 4.57 -4.75
CA LEU A 451 2.82 4.39 -5.70
C LEU A 451 3.84 3.29 -5.30
N PHE A 452 4.26 2.47 -6.26
CA PHE A 452 5.26 1.39 -6.13
C PHE A 452 4.99 0.43 -4.97
N THR A 453 3.71 0.22 -4.65
CA THR A 453 3.24 -0.91 -3.85
C THR A 453 2.88 -2.09 -4.76
N VAL A 454 2.55 -3.24 -4.17
CA VAL A 454 2.16 -4.44 -4.93
C VAL A 454 0.93 -4.15 -5.81
N ASN A 455 -0.05 -3.39 -5.32
CA ASN A 455 -1.25 -3.06 -6.09
C ASN A 455 -0.99 -2.03 -7.20
N ASP A 456 -0.09 -1.06 -7.00
CA ASP A 456 0.35 -0.17 -8.08
C ASP A 456 1.15 -0.92 -9.17
N ILE A 457 2.05 -1.84 -8.78
CA ILE A 457 2.78 -2.69 -9.75
C ILE A 457 1.79 -3.51 -10.60
N ARG A 458 0.79 -4.14 -9.99
CA ARG A 458 -0.27 -4.89 -10.71
C ARG A 458 -1.06 -4.00 -11.67
N ALA A 459 -1.41 -2.78 -11.25
CA ALA A 459 -2.08 -1.80 -12.09
C ALA A 459 -1.22 -1.39 -13.29
N ARG A 460 0.07 -1.10 -13.07
CA ARG A 460 1.05 -0.78 -14.12
C ARG A 460 1.19 -1.91 -15.13
N THR A 461 1.32 -3.15 -14.68
CA THR A 461 1.35 -4.34 -15.55
C THR A 461 0.05 -4.45 -16.38
N TYR A 462 -1.12 -4.27 -15.76
CA TYR A 462 -2.40 -4.30 -16.47
C TYR A 462 -2.51 -3.21 -17.54
N VAL A 463 -2.11 -1.98 -17.23
CA VAL A 463 -2.12 -0.86 -18.18
C VAL A 463 -1.12 -1.08 -19.34
N LYS A 464 0.09 -1.60 -19.04
CA LYS A 464 1.06 -2.01 -20.09
C LYS A 464 0.46 -3.08 -21.01
N GLN A 465 -0.27 -4.06 -20.47
CA GLN A 465 -0.97 -5.05 -21.29
C GLN A 465 -2.10 -4.44 -22.15
N LEU A 466 -2.84 -3.44 -21.65
CA LEU A 466 -3.83 -2.72 -22.45
C LEU A 466 -3.17 -1.94 -23.59
N MET A 467 -2.05 -1.26 -23.36
CA MET A 467 -1.28 -0.57 -24.41
C MET A 467 -0.78 -1.55 -25.48
N HIS A 468 -0.24 -2.70 -25.08
CA HIS A 468 0.17 -3.75 -26.03
C HIS A 468 -1.00 -4.32 -26.82
N ASN A 469 -2.15 -4.59 -26.18
CA ASN A 469 -3.37 -5.06 -26.84
C ASN A 469 -3.93 -4.02 -27.83
N ALA A 470 -3.73 -2.73 -27.54
CA ALA A 470 -4.08 -1.62 -28.42
C ALA A 470 -3.13 -1.45 -29.62
N GLY A 471 -2.04 -2.24 -29.70
CA GLY A 471 -1.05 -2.15 -30.78
C GLY A 471 0.00 -1.05 -30.60
N LEU A 472 0.19 -0.55 -29.38
CA LEU A 472 1.12 0.54 -29.05
C LEU A 472 2.51 0.00 -28.69
N ILE A 473 3.54 0.78 -29.02
CA ILE A 473 4.91 0.55 -28.57
C ILE A 473 5.04 1.06 -27.14
N VAL A 474 5.33 0.16 -26.20
CA VAL A 474 5.41 0.49 -24.77
C VAL A 474 6.87 0.71 -24.35
N THR A 475 7.12 1.84 -23.70
CA THR A 475 8.40 2.16 -23.04
C THR A 475 8.15 2.71 -21.64
N GLU A 476 9.18 2.74 -20.80
CA GLU A 476 9.12 3.25 -19.42
C GLU A 476 10.39 4.05 -19.11
N ASP A 477 10.26 5.16 -18.40
CA ASP A 477 11.41 5.98 -17.96
C ASP A 477 11.98 5.56 -16.59
N ALA A 478 13.11 6.14 -16.22
CA ALA A 478 13.80 5.89 -14.96
C ALA A 478 13.06 6.42 -13.71
N LEU A 479 11.99 7.20 -13.86
CA LEU A 479 11.05 7.55 -12.78
C LEU A 479 9.80 6.66 -12.80
N GLY A 480 9.73 5.68 -13.73
CA GLY A 480 8.62 4.75 -13.90
C GLY A 480 7.42 5.31 -14.67
N SER A 481 7.52 6.47 -15.35
CA SER A 481 6.41 6.91 -16.21
C SER A 481 6.34 5.99 -17.44
N ILE A 482 5.14 5.54 -17.81
CA ILE A 482 4.93 4.55 -18.88
C ILE A 482 4.34 5.26 -20.10
N PHE A 483 4.88 4.97 -21.28
CA PHE A 483 4.50 5.58 -22.55
C PHE A 483 4.00 4.50 -23.52
N GLY A 484 2.81 4.69 -24.11
CA GLY A 484 2.29 3.89 -25.21
C GLY A 484 2.25 4.73 -26.49
N THR A 485 3.11 4.42 -27.46
CA THR A 485 3.26 5.23 -28.70
C THR A 485 2.65 4.53 -29.91
N LEU A 486 1.81 5.24 -30.65
CA LEU A 486 1.42 4.94 -32.02
C LEU A 486 2.37 5.72 -32.96
N PRO A 487 3.13 5.04 -33.84
CA PRO A 487 4.06 5.71 -34.75
C PRO A 487 3.39 6.69 -35.71
N ALA A 488 4.17 7.66 -36.20
CA ALA A 488 3.81 8.48 -37.35
C ALA A 488 3.72 7.64 -38.65
N ALA A 489 3.15 8.23 -39.69
CA ALA A 489 2.91 7.58 -40.99
C ALA A 489 4.18 7.05 -41.68
N ASP A 490 5.34 7.66 -41.41
CA ASP A 490 6.67 7.27 -41.91
C ASP A 490 7.38 6.25 -40.99
N GLY A 491 6.77 5.90 -39.86
CA GLY A 491 7.32 5.00 -38.85
C GLY A 491 8.09 5.69 -37.73
N ASP A 492 8.15 7.02 -37.68
CA ASP A 492 8.78 7.73 -36.57
C ASP A 492 8.04 7.47 -35.24
N THR A 493 8.82 7.37 -34.17
CA THR A 493 8.38 7.12 -32.78
C THR A 493 9.06 8.04 -31.77
N ALA A 494 9.98 8.91 -32.23
CA ALA A 494 10.86 9.73 -31.40
C ALA A 494 10.81 11.23 -31.74
N GLY A 495 10.18 11.64 -32.83
CA GLY A 495 9.89 13.05 -33.12
C GLY A 495 8.76 13.63 -32.26
N GLU A 496 8.37 14.86 -32.59
CA GLU A 496 7.55 15.76 -31.77
C GLU A 496 6.11 15.25 -31.52
N ALA A 497 5.90 14.29 -30.62
CA ALA A 497 4.63 13.60 -30.47
C ALA A 497 3.47 14.51 -30.02
N VAL A 498 2.25 14.14 -30.40
CA VAL A 498 1.02 14.66 -29.78
C VAL A 498 0.63 13.69 -28.67
N ALA A 499 0.81 14.14 -27.43
CA ALA A 499 0.63 13.29 -26.26
C ALA A 499 -0.73 13.53 -25.58
N THR A 500 -1.26 12.47 -24.99
CA THR A 500 -2.29 12.48 -23.95
C THR A 500 -1.77 11.74 -22.74
N GLY A 501 -2.37 11.94 -21.57
CA GLY A 501 -1.99 11.17 -20.40
C GLY A 501 -2.60 11.70 -19.12
N SER A 502 -2.40 10.94 -18.05
CA SER A 502 -2.70 11.32 -16.66
C SER A 502 -2.07 10.25 -15.73
N HIS A 503 -2.58 10.06 -14.53
CA HIS A 503 -2.06 9.11 -13.53
C HIS A 503 -2.96 7.87 -13.34
N CYS A 504 -2.44 6.87 -12.64
CA CYS A 504 -3.27 5.82 -12.04
C CYS A 504 -3.06 5.64 -10.53
N ASP A 505 -2.06 6.27 -9.89
CA ASP A 505 -1.98 6.23 -8.42
C ASP A 505 -3.13 7.03 -7.79
N ALA A 506 -3.56 6.63 -6.60
CA ALA A 506 -4.78 7.14 -5.96
C ALA A 506 -4.61 7.24 -4.44
N ILE A 507 -5.11 8.33 -3.85
CA ILE A 507 -5.12 8.54 -2.39
C ILE A 507 -5.99 7.50 -1.66
N PRO A 508 -5.82 7.34 -0.33
CA PRO A 508 -6.65 6.43 0.44
C PRO A 508 -8.14 6.73 0.31
N LEU A 509 -8.93 5.69 0.01
CA LEU A 509 -10.38 5.74 -0.12
C LEU A 509 -10.89 6.65 -1.26
N ALA A 510 -10.13 6.77 -2.36
CA ALA A 510 -10.54 7.46 -3.57
C ALA A 510 -11.61 6.69 -4.37
N GLY A 511 -12.07 7.32 -5.46
CA GLY A 511 -12.83 6.66 -6.52
C GLY A 511 -11.95 5.96 -7.55
N MET A 512 -12.57 5.50 -8.64
CA MET A 512 -11.87 4.75 -9.69
C MET A 512 -11.67 5.51 -11.01
N TYR A 513 -12.05 6.78 -11.09
CA TYR A 513 -12.08 7.58 -12.32
C TYR A 513 -11.03 8.70 -12.33
N ASP A 514 -10.67 9.21 -11.16
CA ASP A 514 -9.59 10.18 -10.93
C ASP A 514 -8.26 9.71 -11.57
N GLY A 515 -7.70 10.51 -12.47
CA GLY A 515 -6.56 10.19 -13.37
C GLY A 515 -6.79 9.07 -14.39
N THR A 516 -7.34 7.94 -13.94
CA THR A 516 -7.45 6.69 -14.70
C THR A 516 -8.27 6.84 -15.99
N VAL A 517 -9.28 7.70 -16.02
CA VAL A 517 -10.06 8.02 -17.23
C VAL A 517 -9.17 8.61 -18.32
N GLY A 518 -8.19 9.44 -17.96
CA GLY A 518 -7.24 10.02 -18.92
C GLY A 518 -6.30 8.98 -19.53
N VAL A 519 -5.80 8.05 -18.70
CA VAL A 519 -4.90 6.98 -19.16
C VAL A 519 -5.63 5.94 -20.01
N ILE A 520 -6.72 5.36 -19.49
CA ILE A 520 -7.48 4.32 -20.20
C ILE A 520 -8.21 4.91 -21.41
N GLY A 521 -8.74 6.13 -21.28
CA GLY A 521 -9.34 6.88 -22.38
C GLY A 521 -8.33 7.22 -23.48
N GLY A 522 -7.09 7.60 -23.13
CA GLY A 522 -6.01 7.81 -24.09
C GLY A 522 -5.64 6.55 -24.88
N ILE A 523 -5.56 5.39 -24.21
CA ILE A 523 -5.34 4.09 -24.87
C ILE A 523 -6.49 3.79 -25.85
N ALA A 524 -7.74 3.99 -25.43
CA ALA A 524 -8.90 3.79 -26.28
C ALA A 524 -8.91 4.74 -27.50
N ALA A 525 -8.62 6.03 -27.30
CA ALA A 525 -8.55 7.03 -28.36
C ALA A 525 -7.54 6.64 -29.46
N LEU A 526 -6.30 6.33 -29.08
CA LEU A 526 -5.26 5.91 -30.02
C LEU A 526 -5.61 4.61 -30.74
N HIS A 527 -6.19 3.64 -30.02
CA HIS A 527 -6.62 2.37 -30.61
C HIS A 527 -7.74 2.54 -31.65
N SER A 528 -8.73 3.39 -31.36
CA SER A 528 -9.84 3.66 -32.27
C SER A 528 -9.40 4.45 -33.50
N LEU A 529 -8.47 5.39 -33.37
CA LEU A 529 -7.83 6.08 -34.51
C LEU A 529 -7.06 5.10 -35.39
N GLN A 530 -6.25 4.21 -34.80
CA GLN A 530 -5.51 3.17 -35.52
C GLN A 530 -6.46 2.22 -36.27
N LYS A 531 -7.53 1.76 -35.62
CA LYS A 531 -8.58 0.92 -36.23
C LYS A 531 -9.31 1.60 -37.39
N ALA A 532 -9.53 2.91 -37.29
CA ALA A 532 -10.12 3.71 -38.37
C ALA A 532 -9.16 3.93 -39.56
N GLY A 533 -7.91 3.46 -39.46
CA GLY A 533 -6.89 3.60 -40.51
C GLY A 533 -6.21 4.98 -40.55
N PHE A 534 -6.37 5.80 -39.51
CA PHE A 534 -5.71 7.11 -39.42
C PHE A 534 -4.19 6.94 -39.35
N LYS A 535 -3.46 7.71 -40.17
CA LYS A 535 -2.00 7.73 -40.24
C LYS A 535 -1.50 9.12 -39.84
N PRO A 536 -1.10 9.35 -38.57
CA PRO A 536 -0.78 10.68 -38.11
C PRO A 536 0.57 11.18 -38.68
N LYS A 537 0.72 12.48 -38.97
CA LYS A 537 2.04 13.04 -39.39
C LYS A 537 3.05 13.08 -38.25
N LYS A 538 2.57 13.17 -37.01
CA LYS A 538 3.38 13.16 -35.78
C LYS A 538 3.00 11.94 -34.94
N PRO A 539 3.92 11.32 -34.18
CA PRO A 539 3.55 10.18 -33.33
C PRO A 539 2.45 10.57 -32.35
N LEU A 540 1.51 9.66 -32.07
CA LEU A 540 0.55 9.84 -30.97
C LEU A 540 1.04 9.06 -29.75
N GLN A 541 0.97 9.64 -28.57
CA GLN A 541 1.44 8.98 -27.35
C GLN A 541 0.41 9.07 -26.23
N VAL A 542 0.23 7.99 -25.46
CA VAL A 542 -0.46 8.01 -24.17
C VAL A 542 0.57 7.82 -23.04
N ILE A 543 0.50 8.67 -22.02
CA ILE A 543 1.42 8.69 -20.88
C ILE A 543 0.65 8.32 -19.60
N PHE A 544 1.14 7.34 -18.86
CA PHE A 544 0.82 7.11 -17.45
C PHE A 544 1.96 7.71 -16.63
N PHE A 545 1.71 8.88 -16.04
CA PHE A 545 2.67 9.58 -15.18
C PHE A 545 2.86 8.89 -13.82
N THR A 546 4.08 8.93 -13.31
CA THR A 546 4.35 8.47 -11.94
C THR A 546 4.03 9.55 -10.92
N SER A 547 3.16 9.21 -9.96
CA SER A 547 2.94 9.96 -8.72
C SER A 547 2.41 11.37 -8.97
N GLU A 548 1.24 11.49 -9.58
CA GLU A 548 0.49 12.76 -9.51
C GLU A 548 0.15 13.03 -8.04
N GLU A 549 -0.44 12.05 -7.36
CA GLU A 549 -0.88 12.23 -5.98
C GLU A 549 0.30 12.15 -5.00
N PRO A 550 0.36 12.99 -3.94
CA PRO A 550 1.50 13.07 -3.03
C PRO A 550 1.50 11.94 -1.97
N THR A 551 0.90 10.79 -2.30
CA THR A 551 0.54 9.69 -1.38
C THR A 551 1.72 9.12 -0.60
N ARG A 552 2.82 8.81 -1.30
CA ARG A 552 3.95 8.07 -0.74
C ARG A 552 5.12 8.96 -0.32
N PHE A 553 5.45 9.95 -1.14
CA PHE A 553 6.67 10.75 -0.98
C PHE A 553 6.39 12.22 -0.60
N GLY A 554 5.12 12.63 -0.52
CA GLY A 554 4.74 13.99 -0.10
C GLY A 554 5.00 15.09 -1.14
N LEU A 555 5.36 14.71 -2.37
CA LEU A 555 5.46 15.58 -3.53
C LEU A 555 4.58 15.01 -4.65
N SER A 556 3.79 15.89 -5.27
CA SER A 556 2.93 15.59 -6.42
C SER A 556 3.65 15.74 -7.76
N CYS A 557 3.09 15.07 -8.77
CA CYS A 557 3.50 15.11 -10.17
C CYS A 557 4.98 14.74 -10.41
N ILE A 558 5.53 13.73 -9.72
CA ILE A 558 6.98 13.43 -9.77
C ILE A 558 7.45 13.12 -11.20
N GLY A 559 6.69 12.32 -11.95
CA GLY A 559 6.99 11.95 -13.34
C GLY A 559 7.03 13.18 -14.26
N SER A 560 5.93 13.94 -14.34
CA SER A 560 5.83 15.12 -15.22
C SER A 560 6.77 16.26 -14.80
N ARG A 561 7.03 16.46 -13.50
CA ARG A 561 8.12 17.35 -13.03
C ARG A 561 9.49 16.90 -13.53
N GLY A 562 9.77 15.60 -13.54
CA GLY A 562 10.99 15.03 -14.11
C GLY A 562 11.10 15.30 -15.62
N MET A 563 10.02 15.07 -16.37
CA MET A 563 9.95 15.36 -17.80
C MET A 563 10.18 16.85 -18.10
N ALA A 564 9.51 17.75 -17.39
CA ALA A 564 9.68 19.19 -17.55
C ALA A 564 11.04 19.71 -17.07
N GLY A 565 11.72 18.97 -16.18
CA GLY A 565 12.91 19.42 -15.46
C GLY A 565 12.62 20.39 -14.30
N ALA A 566 11.40 20.32 -13.75
CA ALA A 566 10.95 21.04 -12.57
C ALA A 566 11.27 20.30 -11.25
N LEU A 567 12.08 19.23 -11.31
CA LEU A 567 12.59 18.48 -10.17
C LEU A 567 14.13 18.49 -10.20
N SER A 568 14.76 18.93 -9.12
CA SER A 568 16.22 18.90 -8.98
C SER A 568 16.71 17.53 -8.48
N SER A 569 18.00 17.24 -8.70
CA SER A 569 18.64 16.04 -8.14
C SER A 569 18.57 16.05 -6.61
N GLU A 570 18.73 17.22 -5.99
CA GLU A 570 18.67 17.42 -4.54
C GLU A 570 17.27 17.17 -3.98
N ASP A 571 16.22 17.63 -4.66
CA ASP A 571 14.83 17.41 -4.27
C ASP A 571 14.44 15.94 -4.41
N LEU A 572 14.78 15.31 -5.54
CA LEU A 572 14.58 13.86 -5.76
C LEU A 572 15.35 13.03 -4.71
N ALA A 573 16.60 13.41 -4.43
CA ALA A 573 17.42 12.79 -3.39
C ALA A 573 16.90 13.06 -1.96
N ALA A 574 16.02 14.03 -1.76
CA ALA A 574 15.36 14.31 -0.47
C ALA A 574 14.03 13.56 -0.28
N LEU A 575 13.40 13.05 -1.35
CA LEU A 575 12.12 12.33 -1.27
C LEU A 575 12.25 11.03 -0.45
N ARG A 576 11.47 10.91 0.61
CA ARG A 576 11.44 9.75 1.51
C ARG A 576 10.00 9.37 1.84
N ASP A 577 9.70 8.08 1.78
CA ASP A 577 8.41 7.60 2.31
C ASP A 577 8.40 7.59 3.85
N ILE A 578 7.26 7.27 4.47
CA ILE A 578 7.13 7.20 5.95
C ILE A 578 8.10 6.18 6.60
N ASN A 579 8.71 5.30 5.81
CA ASN A 579 9.70 4.33 6.23
C ASN A 579 11.14 4.78 5.94
N GLY A 580 11.35 5.96 5.36
CA GLY A 580 12.66 6.44 4.98
C GLY A 580 13.25 5.75 3.76
N THR A 581 12.44 4.99 3.00
CA THR A 581 12.85 4.46 1.69
C THR A 581 12.95 5.63 0.71
N THR A 582 14.00 5.68 -0.12
CA THR A 582 14.14 6.74 -1.14
C THR A 582 13.16 6.52 -2.30
N PHE A 583 12.96 7.55 -3.13
CA PHE A 583 12.18 7.38 -4.36
C PHE A 583 12.81 6.34 -5.30
N LEU A 584 14.12 6.43 -5.55
CA LEU A 584 14.82 5.51 -6.46
C LEU A 584 14.87 4.07 -5.93
N ASP A 585 14.99 3.84 -4.63
CA ASP A 585 14.88 2.47 -4.06
C ASP A 585 13.48 1.86 -4.31
N ALA A 586 12.44 2.69 -4.27
CA ALA A 586 11.07 2.25 -4.51
C ALA A 586 10.81 2.01 -6.00
N ALA A 587 11.33 2.87 -6.88
CA ALA A 587 11.31 2.65 -8.33
C ALA A 587 12.05 1.35 -8.69
N ALA A 588 13.27 1.16 -8.16
CA ALA A 588 14.08 -0.05 -8.38
C ALA A 588 13.37 -1.31 -7.88
N SER A 589 12.61 -1.19 -6.79
CA SER A 589 11.75 -2.26 -6.29
C SER A 589 10.54 -2.54 -7.18
N ALA A 590 10.12 -1.60 -8.03
CA ALA A 590 9.00 -1.75 -8.97
C ALA A 590 9.43 -2.15 -10.40
N GLY A 591 10.74 -2.25 -10.67
CA GLY A 591 11.29 -2.64 -11.98
C GLY A 591 11.90 -1.50 -12.81
N SER A 592 11.88 -0.27 -12.30
CA SER A 592 12.26 0.96 -13.01
C SER A 592 13.34 1.70 -12.23
N GLY A 593 14.03 2.71 -12.77
CA GLY A 593 15.07 3.43 -12.00
C GLY A 593 16.34 3.75 -12.79
N ALA A 594 17.32 4.29 -12.07
CA ALA A 594 18.66 4.60 -12.56
C ALA A 594 19.70 4.41 -11.42
N ALA A 595 20.99 4.48 -11.74
CA ALA A 595 22.06 4.38 -10.73
C ALA A 595 22.27 5.69 -9.96
N SER A 596 21.65 6.80 -10.37
CA SER A 596 21.68 8.09 -9.67
C SER A 596 20.46 8.97 -10.00
N GLU A 597 20.18 9.96 -9.15
CA GLU A 597 19.13 10.96 -9.37
C GLU A 597 19.35 11.77 -10.65
N ALA A 598 20.60 12.14 -10.95
CA ALA A 598 20.94 12.88 -12.16
C ALA A 598 20.67 12.06 -13.44
N GLU A 599 20.99 10.77 -13.43
CA GLU A 599 20.69 9.85 -14.54
C GLU A 599 19.18 9.62 -14.69
N ALA A 600 18.45 9.48 -13.58
CA ALA A 600 17.00 9.32 -13.59
C ALA A 600 16.31 10.53 -14.23
N LEU A 601 16.69 11.73 -13.79
CA LEU A 601 16.16 13.00 -14.32
C LEU A 601 16.57 13.22 -15.78
N GLN A 602 17.80 12.84 -16.17
CA GLN A 602 18.23 12.93 -17.57
C GLN A 602 17.43 11.99 -18.49
N ASN A 603 17.14 10.77 -18.04
CA ASN A 603 16.36 9.79 -18.81
C ASN A 603 14.87 10.18 -18.93
N ALA A 604 14.29 10.69 -17.84
CA ALA A 604 12.90 11.16 -17.84
C ALA A 604 12.71 12.47 -18.64
N ARG A 605 13.75 13.29 -18.81
CA ARG A 605 13.64 14.62 -19.43
C ARG A 605 12.98 14.59 -20.82
N ARG A 606 12.09 15.53 -21.07
CA ARG A 606 11.48 15.82 -22.37
C ARG A 606 11.59 17.31 -22.70
N THR A 607 11.41 17.62 -23.97
CA THR A 607 11.57 18.94 -24.59
C THR A 607 10.58 19.11 -25.74
N THR A 608 10.54 20.31 -26.35
CA THR A 608 9.70 20.59 -27.52
C THR A 608 10.04 19.73 -28.75
N SER A 609 11.24 19.13 -28.84
CA SER A 609 11.55 18.19 -29.93
C SER A 609 10.98 16.79 -29.69
N ASP A 610 10.60 16.47 -28.45
CA ASP A 610 9.96 15.19 -28.10
C ASP A 610 8.42 15.31 -28.11
N LEU A 611 7.88 16.52 -27.89
CA LEU A 611 6.45 16.77 -27.73
C LEU A 611 5.99 18.07 -28.45
N SER A 612 5.04 17.95 -29.38
CA SER A 612 4.36 19.09 -30.02
C SER A 612 3.23 19.66 -29.19
N TYR A 613 2.42 18.79 -28.59
CA TYR A 613 1.18 19.13 -27.90
C TYR A 613 0.91 18.12 -26.78
N PHE A 614 0.25 18.56 -25.71
CA PHE A 614 -0.24 17.67 -24.65
C PHE A 614 -1.72 17.95 -24.32
N LEU A 615 -2.52 16.90 -24.19
CA LEU A 615 -3.95 16.97 -23.90
C LEU A 615 -4.32 15.98 -22.78
N GLU A 616 -4.84 16.48 -21.66
CA GLU A 616 -5.31 15.62 -20.56
C GLU A 616 -6.84 15.50 -20.56
N LEU A 617 -7.36 14.27 -20.66
CA LEU A 617 -8.76 13.99 -20.40
C LEU A 617 -8.95 13.67 -18.92
N HIS A 618 -9.88 14.33 -18.25
CA HIS A 618 -10.11 14.14 -16.82
C HIS A 618 -11.59 14.30 -16.44
N ILE A 619 -11.99 13.79 -15.28
CA ILE A 619 -13.25 14.19 -14.65
C ILE A 619 -13.14 15.63 -14.11
N GLU A 620 -14.24 16.37 -14.03
CA GLU A 620 -14.23 17.76 -13.55
C GLU A 620 -13.71 17.90 -12.10
N GLN A 621 -13.98 16.90 -11.26
CA GLN A 621 -13.83 16.97 -9.80
C GLN A 621 -14.63 18.14 -9.18
N GLY A 622 -15.72 18.52 -9.85
CA GLY A 622 -16.61 19.63 -9.53
C GLY A 622 -18.01 19.41 -10.13
N PRO A 623 -19.03 20.16 -9.69
CA PRO A 623 -20.42 19.90 -10.06
C PRO A 623 -20.89 20.67 -11.32
N GLU A 624 -20.05 21.53 -11.91
CA GLU A 624 -20.49 22.61 -12.81
C GLU A 624 -21.05 22.08 -14.14
N LEU A 625 -20.43 21.03 -14.70
CA LEU A 625 -20.87 20.35 -15.92
C LEU A 625 -22.15 19.52 -15.70
N GLU A 626 -22.26 18.80 -14.58
CA GLU A 626 -23.46 18.01 -14.25
C GLU A 626 -24.66 18.93 -13.99
N GLU A 627 -24.50 19.96 -13.15
CA GLU A 627 -25.57 20.91 -12.82
C GLU A 627 -26.08 21.64 -14.07
N LYS A 628 -25.18 22.01 -15.00
CA LYS A 628 -25.53 22.68 -16.27
C LYS A 628 -25.96 21.71 -17.37
N LYS A 629 -25.76 20.40 -17.20
CA LYS A 629 -25.99 19.34 -18.21
C LYS A 629 -25.21 19.60 -19.49
N ILE A 630 -23.91 19.81 -19.33
CA ILE A 630 -22.95 20.03 -20.42
C ILE A 630 -21.94 18.87 -20.40
N PRO A 631 -21.84 18.07 -21.47
CA PRO A 631 -21.01 16.85 -21.45
C PRO A 631 -19.50 17.11 -21.54
N ILE A 632 -19.07 18.30 -21.97
CA ILE A 632 -17.65 18.63 -22.20
C ILE A 632 -17.29 19.98 -21.57
N GLY A 633 -16.33 19.96 -20.65
CA GLY A 633 -15.60 21.15 -20.22
C GLY A 633 -14.37 21.37 -21.09
N VAL A 634 -14.24 22.57 -21.64
CA VAL A 634 -13.04 23.02 -22.36
C VAL A 634 -12.20 23.80 -21.37
N VAL A 635 -11.13 23.18 -20.87
CA VAL A 635 -10.33 23.81 -19.82
C VAL A 635 -9.51 24.96 -20.40
N THR A 636 -9.56 26.11 -19.73
CA THR A 636 -8.87 27.35 -20.16
C THR A 636 -7.61 27.65 -19.34
N ALA A 637 -7.54 27.13 -18.11
CA ALA A 637 -6.40 27.27 -17.22
C ALA A 637 -6.42 26.17 -16.14
N VAL A 638 -5.25 25.81 -15.62
CA VAL A 638 -5.08 24.94 -14.45
C VAL A 638 -4.63 25.81 -13.27
N ALA A 639 -5.26 25.63 -12.11
CA ALA A 639 -4.98 26.40 -10.91
C ALA A 639 -3.51 26.29 -10.48
N ALA A 640 -2.97 27.37 -9.92
CA ALA A 640 -1.67 27.42 -9.28
C ALA A 640 -1.76 26.77 -7.88
N PRO A 641 -1.12 25.63 -7.62
CA PRO A 641 -1.16 25.01 -6.30
C PRO A 641 0.01 25.50 -5.45
N ALA A 642 -0.16 25.52 -4.13
CA ALA A 642 0.93 25.71 -3.17
C ALA A 642 0.63 24.97 -1.88
N ALA A 643 1.58 24.16 -1.43
CA ALA A 643 1.49 23.45 -0.17
C ALA A 643 2.49 23.99 0.85
N ILE A 644 2.03 24.16 2.09
CA ILE A 644 2.88 24.56 3.22
C ILE A 644 2.72 23.60 4.39
N ARG A 645 3.81 23.36 5.11
CA ARG A 645 3.84 22.61 6.37
C ARG A 645 4.09 23.59 7.51
N VAL A 646 3.26 23.54 8.55
CA VAL A 646 3.39 24.36 9.76
C VAL A 646 3.42 23.46 10.99
N SER A 647 4.55 23.44 11.68
CA SER A 647 4.76 22.67 12.92
C SER A 647 4.81 23.59 14.12
N PHE A 648 3.89 23.41 15.07
CA PHE A 648 3.90 24.11 16.35
C PHE A 648 4.59 23.25 17.42
N HIS A 649 5.44 23.87 18.24
CA HIS A 649 6.14 23.21 19.34
C HIS A 649 5.89 23.92 20.68
N GLY A 650 5.31 23.17 21.60
CA GLY A 650 5.00 23.54 22.98
C GLY A 650 5.78 22.72 24.01
N GLU A 651 5.39 22.84 25.28
CA GLU A 651 6.07 22.16 26.40
C GLU A 651 5.45 20.78 26.73
N GLY A 652 4.17 20.61 26.41
CA GLY A 652 3.37 19.45 26.83
C GLY A 652 3.14 19.37 28.34
N GLY A 653 2.52 18.27 28.80
CA GLY A 653 2.29 17.99 30.23
C GLY A 653 1.05 17.14 30.50
N HIS A 654 0.82 16.78 31.77
CA HIS A 654 -0.35 15.98 32.16
C HIS A 654 -1.65 16.79 32.10
N ALA A 655 -2.66 16.32 31.38
CA ALA A 655 -3.90 17.07 31.12
C ALA A 655 -4.71 17.41 32.38
N GLY A 656 -4.57 16.65 33.48
CA GLY A 656 -5.13 17.02 34.79
C GLY A 656 -4.21 17.84 35.69
N GLY A 657 -2.88 17.78 35.46
CA GLY A 657 -1.88 18.37 36.37
C GLY A 657 -1.41 19.77 35.96
N GLN A 658 -1.37 20.06 34.66
CA GLN A 658 -0.93 21.34 34.12
C GLN A 658 -2.11 22.33 34.07
N LEU A 659 -2.07 23.34 34.95
CA LEU A 659 -3.09 24.39 35.02
C LEU A 659 -3.16 25.19 33.70
N MET A 660 -4.38 25.53 33.24
CA MET A 660 -4.63 26.11 31.91
C MET A 660 -3.76 27.34 31.57
N PHE A 661 -3.54 28.25 32.52
CA PHE A 661 -2.75 29.47 32.30
C PHE A 661 -1.25 29.22 32.08
N ARG A 662 -0.77 27.98 32.29
CA ARG A 662 0.61 27.52 32.06
C ARG A 662 0.71 26.52 30.90
N ARG A 663 -0.31 26.41 30.04
CA ARG A 663 -0.25 25.53 28.86
C ARG A 663 0.28 26.28 27.65
N ASN A 664 1.27 25.68 27.01
CA ASN A 664 1.78 26.06 25.70
C ASN A 664 1.31 24.96 24.74
N ASP A 665 0.00 24.90 24.51
CA ASP A 665 -0.65 23.78 23.83
C ASP A 665 -0.51 23.89 22.31
N ALA A 666 0.17 22.91 21.70
CA ALA A 666 0.47 22.90 20.28
C ALA A 666 -0.75 22.53 19.42
N SER A 667 -1.60 21.59 19.84
CA SER A 667 -2.77 21.19 19.03
C SER A 667 -3.82 22.30 18.98
N LEU A 668 -3.99 23.04 20.07
CA LEU A 668 -4.86 24.21 20.07
C LEU A 668 -4.28 25.39 19.26
N ALA A 669 -2.96 25.42 18.99
CA ALA A 669 -2.37 26.35 18.04
C ALA A 669 -2.65 25.94 16.58
N ALA A 670 -2.52 24.65 16.26
CA ALA A 670 -2.94 24.10 14.98
C ALA A 670 -4.45 24.32 14.73
N ALA A 671 -5.30 24.12 15.74
CA ALA A 671 -6.74 24.38 15.65
C ALA A 671 -7.08 25.84 15.31
N GLU A 672 -6.39 26.81 15.91
CA GLU A 672 -6.57 28.23 15.52
C GLU A 672 -6.06 28.52 14.11
N LEU A 673 -4.99 27.83 13.66
CA LEU A 673 -4.47 28.02 12.31
C LEU A 673 -5.40 27.45 11.25
N ALA A 674 -5.99 26.28 11.47
CA ALA A 674 -6.93 25.67 10.53
C ALA A 674 -8.17 26.56 10.26
N LEU A 675 -8.74 27.16 11.31
CA LEU A 675 -9.82 28.15 11.17
C LEU A 675 -9.33 29.46 10.49
N ALA A 676 -8.05 29.80 10.62
CA ALA A 676 -7.45 30.92 9.90
C ALA A 676 -7.20 30.60 8.41
N VAL A 677 -6.99 29.33 8.03
CA VAL A 677 -6.88 28.88 6.63
C VAL A 677 -8.20 29.09 5.89
N GLU A 678 -9.30 28.54 6.42
CA GLU A 678 -10.65 28.72 5.88
C GLU A 678 -10.98 30.22 5.74
N LYS A 679 -10.77 30.98 6.81
CA LYS A 679 -11.00 32.43 6.81
C LYS A 679 -10.11 33.17 5.80
N ALA A 680 -8.87 32.74 5.58
CA ALA A 680 -7.98 33.39 4.62
C ALA A 680 -8.47 33.20 3.17
N ALA A 681 -8.91 31.98 2.81
CA ALA A 681 -9.52 31.70 1.52
C ALA A 681 -10.83 32.49 1.33
N LEU A 682 -11.80 32.35 2.24
CA LEU A 682 -13.09 33.06 2.17
C LEU A 682 -12.93 34.59 2.11
N SER A 683 -11.84 35.15 2.65
CA SER A 683 -11.56 36.59 2.61
C SER A 683 -11.14 37.14 1.25
N THR A 684 -10.97 36.32 0.20
CA THR A 684 -10.75 36.80 -1.17
C THR A 684 -12.07 37.15 -1.87
N GLY A 685 -13.16 36.47 -1.53
CA GLY A 685 -14.44 36.56 -2.24
C GLY A 685 -14.43 35.96 -3.64
N ALA A 686 -13.34 35.31 -4.08
CA ALA A 686 -13.24 34.66 -5.37
C ALA A 686 -13.64 33.17 -5.26
N ILE A 687 -14.45 32.69 -6.22
CA ILE A 687 -14.96 31.31 -6.24
C ILE A 687 -13.83 30.28 -6.44
N ASP A 688 -12.75 30.67 -7.10
CA ASP A 688 -11.62 29.78 -7.42
C ASP A 688 -10.53 29.75 -6.33
N THR A 689 -10.68 30.52 -5.24
CA THR A 689 -9.76 30.43 -4.09
C THR A 689 -10.19 29.29 -3.16
N VAL A 690 -9.38 28.23 -3.07
CA VAL A 690 -9.55 27.16 -2.08
C VAL A 690 -8.31 27.01 -1.20
N ALA A 691 -8.50 26.66 0.07
CA ALA A 691 -7.41 26.31 0.97
C ALA A 691 -7.86 25.28 2.02
N THR A 692 -7.06 24.23 2.20
CA THR A 692 -7.46 23.02 2.94
C THR A 692 -6.34 22.56 3.87
N ALA A 693 -6.60 22.54 5.19
CA ALA A 693 -5.71 21.94 6.17
C ALA A 693 -5.98 20.42 6.26
N GLY A 694 -5.60 19.68 5.22
CA GLY A 694 -6.04 18.29 5.00
C GLY A 694 -5.35 17.24 5.87
N LYS A 695 -4.12 17.48 6.35
CA LYS A 695 -3.31 16.49 7.06
C LYS A 695 -2.76 17.03 8.37
N TRP A 696 -3.01 16.26 9.44
CA TRP A 696 -2.73 16.63 10.82
C TRP A 696 -1.86 15.56 11.49
N SER A 697 -0.84 15.98 12.22
CA SER A 697 -0.06 15.11 13.11
C SER A 697 0.04 15.77 14.48
N ILE A 698 -0.28 15.06 15.55
CA ILE A 698 -0.31 15.59 16.93
C ILE A 698 0.52 14.65 17.81
N GLY A 699 1.46 15.19 18.59
CA GLY A 699 2.29 14.42 19.51
C GLY A 699 2.05 14.82 20.97
N PRO A 700 1.85 13.87 21.91
CA PRO A 700 2.00 12.41 21.75
C PRO A 700 0.72 11.66 21.34
N ASN A 701 -0.33 12.36 20.91
CA ASN A 701 -1.66 11.78 20.59
C ASN A 701 -2.33 10.97 21.72
N ALA A 702 -2.21 11.44 22.97
CA ALA A 702 -2.81 10.77 24.14
C ALA A 702 -3.86 11.66 24.83
N ILE A 703 -5.05 11.11 25.11
CA ILE A 703 -6.21 11.83 25.67
C ILE A 703 -5.93 12.56 27.00
N ASN A 704 -4.98 12.05 27.80
CA ASN A 704 -4.59 12.59 29.09
C ASN A 704 -3.30 13.45 29.04
N SER A 705 -2.86 13.87 27.85
CA SER A 705 -1.65 14.66 27.64
C SER A 705 -1.95 15.96 26.89
N VAL A 706 -1.38 17.07 27.38
CA VAL A 706 -1.33 18.35 26.65
C VAL A 706 -0.34 18.17 25.48
N PRO A 707 -0.75 18.37 24.21
CA PRO A 707 0.13 18.14 23.08
C PRO A 707 1.33 19.10 23.05
N ARG A 708 2.52 18.52 22.91
CA ARG A 708 3.80 19.24 22.81
C ARG A 708 4.15 19.60 21.37
N GLU A 709 3.55 18.92 20.40
CA GLU A 709 3.81 19.14 18.98
C GLU A 709 2.52 18.93 18.17
N ALA A 710 2.32 19.77 17.16
CA ALA A 710 1.22 19.62 16.21
C ALA A 710 1.63 20.20 14.85
N THR A 711 1.50 19.39 13.80
CA THR A 711 1.84 19.77 12.42
C THR A 711 0.59 19.75 11.55
N LEU A 712 0.44 20.80 10.74
CA LEU A 712 -0.52 20.88 9.64
C LEU A 712 0.23 20.86 8.31
N GLU A 713 -0.31 20.13 7.33
CA GLU A 713 -0.02 20.36 5.91
C GLU A 713 -1.26 20.99 5.27
N ILE A 714 -1.04 22.10 4.58
CA ILE A 714 -2.09 23.00 4.09
C ILE A 714 -1.89 23.18 2.59
N ASP A 715 -2.88 22.76 1.81
CA ASP A 715 -3.00 23.00 0.37
C ASP A 715 -3.71 24.34 0.12
N ILE A 716 -3.29 25.09 -0.89
CA ILE A 716 -3.85 26.38 -1.30
C ILE A 716 -3.83 26.40 -2.84
N ARG A 717 -5.00 26.56 -3.47
CA ARG A 717 -5.11 26.62 -4.94
C ARG A 717 -5.88 27.87 -5.37
N ASP A 718 -5.43 28.47 -6.46
CA ASP A 718 -6.14 29.56 -7.13
C ASP A 718 -5.67 29.67 -8.59
N VAL A 719 -6.57 30.03 -9.52
CA VAL A 719 -6.21 30.35 -10.91
C VAL A 719 -5.42 31.66 -11.04
N ASP A 720 -5.49 32.54 -10.03
CA ASP A 720 -4.70 33.76 -9.92
C ASP A 720 -3.57 33.57 -8.89
N GLU A 721 -2.34 33.45 -9.40
CA GLU A 721 -1.15 33.23 -8.57
C GLU A 721 -0.97 34.29 -7.48
N LYS A 722 -1.25 35.56 -7.77
CA LYS A 722 -1.07 36.66 -6.81
C LYS A 722 -2.11 36.56 -5.70
N ARG A 723 -3.29 36.05 -6.00
CA ARG A 723 -4.37 35.79 -5.03
C ARG A 723 -4.03 34.60 -4.14
N ARG A 724 -3.55 33.48 -4.71
CA ARG A 724 -2.97 32.34 -3.96
C ARG A 724 -1.88 32.81 -2.99
N ASP A 725 -0.92 33.59 -3.48
CA ASP A 725 0.22 34.05 -2.68
C ASP A 725 -0.19 35.00 -1.56
N ALA A 726 -1.19 35.85 -1.79
CA ALA A 726 -1.79 36.68 -0.75
C ALA A 726 -2.49 35.84 0.34
N VAL A 727 -3.15 34.73 -0.02
CA VAL A 727 -3.75 33.77 0.93
C VAL A 727 -2.67 33.03 1.71
N ASN A 728 -1.65 32.49 1.04
CA ASN A 728 -0.49 31.83 1.63
C ASN A 728 0.21 32.77 2.64
N LYS A 729 0.42 34.03 2.27
CA LYS A 729 0.97 35.05 3.19
C LYS A 729 0.06 35.28 4.40
N LYS A 730 -1.25 35.46 4.22
CA LYS A 730 -2.21 35.62 5.34
C LYS A 730 -2.16 34.44 6.32
N ILE A 731 -2.02 33.22 5.81
CA ILE A 731 -1.92 31.99 6.63
C ILE A 731 -0.60 31.99 7.42
N ARG A 732 0.53 32.32 6.79
CA ARG A 732 1.85 32.44 7.46
C ARG A 732 1.88 33.54 8.53
N ASP A 733 1.33 34.71 8.23
CA ASP A 733 1.17 35.81 9.19
C ASP A 733 0.30 35.38 10.39
N SER A 734 -0.76 34.62 10.13
CA SER A 734 -1.65 34.06 11.16
C SER A 734 -0.94 33.04 12.04
N ALA A 735 -0.18 32.10 11.45
CA ALA A 735 0.61 31.13 12.19
C ALA A 735 1.60 31.79 13.16
N ALA A 736 2.32 32.83 12.71
CA ALA A 736 3.23 33.60 13.55
C ALA A 736 2.51 34.35 14.69
N ALA A 737 1.34 34.93 14.42
CA ALA A 737 0.51 35.59 15.44
C ALA A 737 -0.03 34.61 16.49
N ILE A 738 -0.50 33.43 16.06
CA ILE A 738 -0.99 32.35 16.92
C ILE A 738 0.14 31.80 17.79
N ALA A 739 1.32 31.58 17.22
CA ALA A 739 2.51 31.13 17.96
C ALA A 739 2.84 32.07 19.13
N LYS A 740 2.91 33.38 18.84
CA LYS A 740 3.12 34.42 19.86
C LYS A 740 2.01 34.46 20.92
N LYS A 741 0.74 34.39 20.51
CA LYS A 741 -0.43 34.39 21.40
C LYS A 741 -0.42 33.20 22.37
N ARG A 742 -0.10 32.02 21.86
CA ARG A 742 -0.10 30.74 22.61
C ARG A 742 1.24 30.38 23.26
N LYS A 743 2.27 31.22 23.05
CA LYS A 743 3.64 31.04 23.56
C LYS A 743 4.25 29.69 23.12
N VAL A 744 3.92 29.25 21.91
CA VAL A 744 4.54 28.09 21.25
C VAL A 744 5.55 28.58 20.21
N LYS A 745 6.51 27.75 19.83
CA LYS A 745 7.30 27.98 18.61
C LYS A 745 6.48 27.53 17.40
N ALA A 746 6.80 28.08 16.23
CA ALA A 746 6.24 27.65 14.96
C ALA A 746 7.34 27.61 13.90
N ASP A 747 7.49 26.46 13.26
CA ASP A 747 8.36 26.23 12.13
C ASP A 747 7.49 26.10 10.87
N ILE A 748 7.82 26.85 9.82
CA ILE A 748 7.00 26.98 8.61
C ILE A 748 7.89 26.70 7.39
N SER A 749 7.56 25.66 6.62
CA SER A 749 8.25 25.33 5.36
C SER A 749 7.27 25.31 4.20
N THR A 750 7.69 25.79 3.03
CA THR A 750 7.03 25.47 1.77
C THR A 750 7.30 24.00 1.43
N VAL A 751 6.28 23.29 0.93
CA VAL A 751 6.44 21.94 0.36
C VAL A 751 6.62 22.09 -1.16
N PHE A 752 5.69 22.80 -1.82
CA PHE A 752 5.82 23.25 -3.21
C PHE A 752 5.00 24.54 -3.43
N SER A 753 5.20 25.22 -4.56
CA SER A 753 4.47 26.44 -4.95
C SER A 753 4.67 26.67 -6.44
N ASP A 754 3.77 26.15 -7.26
CA ASP A 754 3.95 26.05 -8.72
C ASP A 754 3.04 27.03 -9.47
N PRO A 755 3.49 27.66 -10.58
CA PRO A 755 2.70 28.66 -11.29
C PRO A 755 1.47 28.04 -11.97
N PRO A 756 0.40 28.83 -12.26
CA PRO A 756 -0.73 28.34 -13.02
C PRO A 756 -0.33 28.09 -14.48
N ALA A 757 -1.01 27.14 -15.14
CA ALA A 757 -0.90 26.95 -16.57
C ALA A 757 -2.12 27.57 -17.29
N THR A 758 -1.91 28.27 -18.40
CA THR A 758 -2.99 28.67 -19.31
C THR A 758 -3.04 27.67 -20.46
N SER A 759 -4.24 27.21 -20.85
CA SER A 759 -4.38 26.25 -21.93
C SER A 759 -4.11 26.90 -23.29
N ASP A 760 -3.37 26.22 -24.16
CA ASP A 760 -2.93 26.77 -25.44
C ASP A 760 -4.12 26.98 -26.41
N PRO A 761 -4.20 28.13 -27.11
CA PRO A 761 -5.29 28.41 -28.04
C PRO A 761 -5.50 27.36 -29.14
N ALA A 762 -4.43 26.71 -29.64
CA ALA A 762 -4.55 25.65 -30.64
C ALA A 762 -5.20 24.39 -30.07
N VAL A 763 -4.85 24.02 -28.84
CA VAL A 763 -5.45 22.88 -28.11
C VAL A 763 -6.92 23.19 -27.79
N VAL A 764 -7.21 24.37 -27.24
CA VAL A 764 -8.58 24.82 -26.93
C VAL A 764 -9.45 24.83 -28.20
N LYS A 765 -8.89 25.26 -29.35
CA LYS A 765 -9.59 25.22 -30.64
C LYS A 765 -9.83 23.79 -31.10
N ALA A 766 -8.84 22.91 -31.07
CA ALA A 766 -8.99 21.51 -31.50
C ALA A 766 -10.09 20.77 -30.71
N VAL A 767 -10.11 20.95 -29.38
CA VAL A 767 -11.16 20.41 -28.50
C VAL A 767 -12.54 20.99 -28.85
N SER A 768 -12.63 22.31 -29.04
CA SER A 768 -13.90 23.00 -29.35
C SER A 768 -14.47 22.62 -30.71
N ASP A 769 -13.61 22.53 -31.74
CA ASP A 769 -13.99 22.11 -33.09
C ASP A 769 -14.50 20.65 -33.09
N THR A 770 -13.78 19.72 -32.45
CA THR A 770 -14.22 18.31 -32.36
C THR A 770 -15.50 18.15 -31.57
N ALA A 771 -15.69 18.89 -30.47
CA ALA A 771 -16.96 18.86 -29.75
C ALA A 771 -18.12 19.36 -30.62
N ALA A 772 -17.91 20.39 -31.44
CA ALA A 772 -18.90 20.89 -32.39
C ALA A 772 -19.23 19.86 -33.50
N GLU A 773 -18.22 19.18 -34.06
CA GLU A 773 -18.38 18.09 -35.04
C GLU A 773 -19.22 16.93 -34.48
N LEU A 774 -19.03 16.61 -33.20
CA LEU A 774 -19.81 15.61 -32.46
C LEU A 774 -21.18 16.12 -31.96
N ASN A 775 -21.54 17.38 -32.26
CA ASN A 775 -22.76 18.06 -31.79
C ASN A 775 -22.89 18.13 -30.24
N LEU A 776 -21.76 18.09 -29.53
CA LEU A 776 -21.69 18.17 -28.08
C LEU A 776 -21.67 19.64 -27.61
N LYS A 777 -22.39 19.93 -26.52
CA LYS A 777 -22.30 21.23 -25.86
C LYS A 777 -21.00 21.33 -25.06
N THR A 778 -20.41 22.51 -25.06
CA THR A 778 -19.18 22.82 -24.33
C THR A 778 -19.37 23.92 -23.29
N LEU A 779 -18.53 23.92 -22.26
CA LEU A 779 -18.38 25.00 -21.29
C LEU A 779 -16.89 25.35 -21.15
N SER A 780 -16.52 26.61 -21.41
CA SER A 780 -15.17 27.09 -21.07
C SER A 780 -15.07 27.32 -19.56
N MET A 781 -14.09 26.69 -18.91
CA MET A 781 -13.93 26.72 -17.45
C MET A 781 -12.47 26.52 -17.02
N PRO A 782 -12.06 26.93 -15.81
CA PRO A 782 -10.78 26.53 -15.25
C PRO A 782 -10.84 25.14 -14.61
N SER A 783 -9.72 24.43 -14.59
CA SER A 783 -9.47 23.38 -13.62
C SER A 783 -9.05 24.02 -12.29
N ARG A 784 -9.77 23.67 -11.22
CA ARG A 784 -9.48 24.09 -9.83
C ARG A 784 -8.59 23.05 -9.11
N ALA A 785 -8.45 21.88 -9.71
CA ALA A 785 -7.57 20.82 -9.27
C ALA A 785 -6.15 21.02 -9.82
N TYR A 786 -5.27 20.09 -9.45
CA TYR A 786 -3.86 20.04 -9.82
C TYR A 786 -3.68 18.78 -10.66
N HIS A 787 -2.86 18.85 -11.70
CA HIS A 787 -2.72 17.83 -12.74
C HIS A 787 -1.32 17.88 -13.35
N ASP A 788 -0.88 16.78 -13.95
CA ASP A 788 0.39 16.70 -14.70
C ASP A 788 0.48 17.72 -15.84
N THR A 789 -0.66 18.12 -16.45
CA THR A 789 -0.77 19.24 -17.41
C THR A 789 0.04 20.49 -17.00
N LEU A 790 0.13 20.80 -15.71
CA LEU A 790 0.84 21.99 -15.21
C LEU A 790 2.35 21.98 -15.53
N PHE A 791 2.97 20.78 -15.60
CA PHE A 791 4.37 20.63 -15.98
C PHE A 791 4.53 20.41 -17.48
N MET A 792 3.58 19.71 -18.11
CA MET A 792 3.57 19.54 -19.57
C MET A 792 3.48 20.90 -20.28
N ALA A 793 2.71 21.84 -19.75
CA ALA A 793 2.61 23.23 -20.24
C ALA A 793 3.93 24.02 -20.22
N GLN A 794 4.96 23.53 -19.53
CA GLN A 794 6.30 24.15 -19.50
C GLN A 794 7.22 23.66 -20.63
N ILE A 795 6.85 22.56 -21.30
CA ILE A 795 7.63 21.93 -22.38
C ILE A 795 6.86 21.74 -23.69
N ALA A 796 5.53 21.81 -23.70
CA ALA A 796 4.71 21.76 -24.90
C ALA A 796 3.41 22.58 -24.72
N PRO A 797 2.87 23.19 -25.81
CA PRO A 797 1.49 23.67 -25.88
C PRO A 797 0.48 22.64 -25.32
N SER A 798 -0.23 23.01 -24.25
CA SER A 798 -1.00 22.05 -23.44
C SER A 798 -2.43 22.50 -23.15
N GLY A 799 -3.35 21.56 -22.90
CA GLY A 799 -4.72 21.84 -22.45
C GLY A 799 -5.43 20.60 -21.91
N MET A 800 -6.70 20.73 -21.50
CA MET A 800 -7.46 19.61 -20.94
C MET A 800 -8.91 19.55 -21.46
N VAL A 801 -9.46 18.35 -21.43
CA VAL A 801 -10.88 18.04 -21.67
C VAL A 801 -11.47 17.52 -20.37
N PHE A 802 -12.54 18.16 -19.88
CA PHE A 802 -13.27 17.71 -18.70
C PHE A 802 -14.57 17.00 -19.08
N ILE A 803 -14.93 15.97 -18.33
CA ILE A 803 -16.24 15.32 -18.36
C ILE A 803 -16.96 15.45 -16.99
N PRO A 804 -18.31 15.42 -16.96
CA PRO A 804 -19.07 15.44 -15.71
C PRO A 804 -18.66 14.34 -14.73
N CYS A 805 -18.73 14.65 -13.43
CA CYS A 805 -18.81 13.64 -12.38
C CYS A 805 -19.95 13.92 -11.40
N LYS A 806 -20.50 12.85 -10.84
CA LYS A 806 -21.74 12.85 -10.05
C LYS A 806 -21.64 13.75 -8.81
N ASN A 807 -22.52 14.75 -8.72
CA ASN A 807 -22.52 15.80 -7.69
C ASN A 807 -21.16 16.51 -7.49
N GLY A 808 -20.25 16.47 -8.47
CA GLY A 808 -18.87 16.90 -8.31
C GLY A 808 -18.05 16.11 -7.30
N TRP A 809 -18.41 14.86 -7.02
CA TRP A 809 -17.67 14.01 -6.09
C TRP A 809 -16.39 13.46 -6.74
N SER A 810 -15.27 13.67 -6.05
CA SER A 810 -13.96 13.06 -6.29
C SER A 810 -13.27 12.82 -4.95
N HIS A 811 -12.13 12.10 -4.93
CA HIS A 811 -11.38 11.80 -3.69
C HIS A 811 -12.24 11.06 -2.63
N ARG A 812 -13.21 10.25 -3.09
CA ARG A 812 -14.12 9.45 -2.24
C ARG A 812 -14.69 8.22 -2.99
N PRO A 813 -15.11 7.14 -2.30
CA PRO A 813 -15.45 5.87 -2.94
C PRO A 813 -16.69 5.87 -3.85
N ASP A 814 -17.54 6.90 -3.75
CA ASP A 814 -18.78 7.06 -4.52
C ASP A 814 -18.71 8.13 -5.63
N GLU A 815 -17.49 8.58 -5.96
CA GLU A 815 -17.14 9.22 -7.24
C GLU A 815 -17.65 8.36 -8.42
N PHE A 816 -18.23 9.04 -9.43
CA PHE A 816 -18.83 8.37 -10.57
C PHE A 816 -18.85 9.28 -11.80
N ALA A 817 -18.40 8.76 -12.95
CA ALA A 817 -18.67 9.30 -14.28
C ALA A 817 -19.44 8.26 -15.10
N SER A 818 -20.36 8.71 -15.96
CA SER A 818 -21.20 7.81 -16.74
C SER A 818 -20.46 7.22 -17.95
N GLU A 819 -20.92 6.08 -18.46
CA GLU A 819 -20.40 5.49 -19.71
C GLU A 819 -20.51 6.48 -20.89
N GLU A 820 -21.60 7.24 -20.97
CA GLU A 820 -21.85 8.24 -22.03
C GLU A 820 -20.89 9.43 -21.92
N ASP A 821 -20.67 9.96 -20.72
CA ASP A 821 -19.75 11.08 -20.50
C ASP A 821 -18.30 10.69 -20.81
N ILE A 822 -17.89 9.49 -20.39
CA ILE A 822 -16.56 8.93 -20.70
C ILE A 822 -16.39 8.73 -22.20
N GLU A 823 -17.39 8.18 -22.90
CA GLU A 823 -17.34 8.03 -24.36
C GLU A 823 -17.23 9.37 -25.07
N ASN A 824 -18.04 10.37 -24.67
CA ASN A 824 -17.99 11.72 -25.22
C ASN A 824 -16.60 12.37 -25.02
N GLY A 825 -16.03 12.27 -23.82
CA GLY A 825 -14.68 12.76 -23.53
C GLY A 825 -13.59 12.10 -24.37
N VAL A 826 -13.64 10.78 -24.52
CA VAL A 826 -12.66 10.02 -25.33
C VAL A 826 -12.81 10.29 -26.83
N ARG A 827 -14.03 10.48 -27.34
CA ARG A 827 -14.27 10.92 -28.73
C ARG A 827 -13.69 12.32 -28.98
N VAL A 828 -13.90 13.26 -28.05
CA VAL A 828 -13.33 14.62 -28.14
C VAL A 828 -11.80 14.60 -28.07
N LEU A 829 -11.23 13.82 -27.16
CA LEU A 829 -9.77 13.61 -27.07
C LEU A 829 -9.20 13.07 -28.38
N ALA A 830 -9.76 11.98 -28.92
CA ALA A 830 -9.29 11.35 -30.15
C ALA A 830 -9.30 12.32 -31.35
N GLY A 831 -10.39 13.07 -31.53
CA GLY A 831 -10.50 14.05 -32.61
C GLY A 831 -9.55 15.25 -32.45
N ALA A 832 -9.41 15.77 -31.24
CA ALA A 832 -8.48 16.87 -30.96
C ALA A 832 -7.01 16.44 -31.21
N MET A 833 -6.61 15.24 -30.78
CA MET A 833 -5.29 14.69 -31.06
C MET A 833 -5.05 14.48 -32.57
N ALA A 834 -6.04 13.94 -33.30
CA ALA A 834 -5.94 13.75 -34.75
C ALA A 834 -5.77 15.08 -35.50
N LYS A 835 -6.52 16.12 -35.12
CA LYS A 835 -6.38 17.48 -35.69
C LYS A 835 -5.00 18.08 -35.44
N LEU A 836 -4.45 17.92 -34.23
CA LEU A 836 -3.15 18.48 -33.83
C LEU A 836 -1.97 17.72 -34.44
N ALA A 837 -2.11 16.42 -34.68
CA ALA A 837 -1.08 15.60 -35.33
C ALA A 837 -1.10 15.73 -36.86
N GLY A 838 -2.27 15.97 -37.46
CA GLY A 838 -2.47 16.04 -38.91
C GLY A 838 -2.43 14.67 -39.61
N ASP A 839 -3.02 14.58 -40.81
CA ASP A 839 -3.05 13.35 -41.61
C ASP A 839 -1.85 13.25 -42.57
N GLY A 840 -1.05 12.19 -42.41
CA GLY A 840 0.10 11.85 -43.25
C GLY A 840 -0.23 11.17 -44.57
N SER A 841 -1.50 10.81 -44.83
CA SER A 841 -1.90 10.19 -46.09
C SER A 841 -1.72 11.09 -47.33
N THR A 842 -1.74 12.42 -47.13
CA THR A 842 -1.78 13.41 -48.21
C THR A 842 -0.47 13.54 -49.00
N GLU A 843 0.69 13.35 -48.37
CA GLU A 843 2.00 13.64 -48.99
C GLU A 843 2.49 12.58 -50.00
N GLU A 844 1.95 11.36 -49.99
CA GLU A 844 2.21 10.37 -51.04
C GLU A 844 1.55 10.73 -52.39
N SER A 845 0.55 11.62 -52.38
CA SER A 845 -0.15 12.06 -53.59
C SER A 845 0.63 13.15 -54.35
N GLU A 846 1.14 14.16 -53.65
CA GLU A 846 1.90 15.27 -54.25
C GLU A 846 3.24 14.81 -54.83
N LYS A 847 3.98 13.95 -54.12
CA LYS A 847 5.27 13.41 -54.58
C LYS A 847 5.18 12.52 -55.83
N LYS A 848 3.97 12.06 -56.23
CA LYS A 848 3.75 11.36 -57.51
C LYS A 848 3.48 12.31 -58.67
N SER A 849 2.95 13.50 -58.42
CA SER A 849 2.68 14.48 -59.48
C SER A 849 3.95 15.16 -60.01
N ASP A 850 4.95 15.40 -59.15
CA ASP A 850 6.22 16.02 -59.55
C ASP A 850 7.16 15.10 -60.34
N THR A 851 6.92 13.77 -60.36
CA THR A 851 7.74 12.82 -61.13
C THR A 851 7.31 12.64 -62.59
N ASP A 852 6.11 13.06 -62.97
CA ASP A 852 5.57 12.89 -64.33
C ASP A 852 5.84 14.08 -65.27
N SER A 853 6.50 15.15 -64.81
CA SER A 853 6.75 16.38 -65.58
C SER A 853 8.18 16.60 -66.08
N ILE A 854 9.07 15.61 -66.01
CA ILE A 854 10.45 15.71 -66.54
C ILE A 854 10.76 14.58 -67.54
N ALA A 855 10.19 14.69 -68.74
CA ALA A 855 10.71 14.01 -69.92
C ALA A 855 10.37 14.80 -71.21
N VAL A 856 11.33 14.76 -72.15
CA VAL A 856 11.25 15.18 -73.57
C VAL A 856 11.53 16.68 -73.86
N ASN A 857 12.37 16.90 -74.89
CA ASN A 857 13.01 18.12 -75.43
C ASN A 857 14.36 18.50 -74.77
N ASP A 858 15.48 18.64 -75.49
CA ASP A 858 15.71 18.58 -76.95
C ASP A 858 17.11 18.00 -77.32
N GLU A 859 17.24 17.55 -78.57
CA GLU A 859 18.53 17.30 -79.23
C GLU A 859 19.19 18.62 -79.67
N LEU A 860 20.45 18.86 -79.29
CA LEU A 860 21.59 19.34 -80.14
C LEU A 860 22.82 19.75 -79.33
#